data_AF-A0A3N4J2Z1-F1
#
_entry.id   AF-A0A3N4J2Z1-F1
#
_cell.length_a   1.000
_cell.length_b   1.000
_cell.length_c   1.000
_cell.angle_alpha   90.00
_cell.angle_beta   90.00
_cell.angle_gamma   90.00
#
_symmetry.space_group_name_H-M   'P 1'
#
loop_
_entity.id
_entity.type
_entity.pdbx_description
1 polymer ?
#
loop_
_entity_poly.entity_id
_entity_poly.type
_entity_poly.pdbx_seq_one_letter_code
_entity_poly.pdbx_strand_id
1 'polypeptide(L)'
;MSSDSSSAVTTEILGKDTINVGYDLTNSITAGILQYLTSSTYVLITDTNLAPLYLPTFESSFNKNAPQYSPEARLLSHTIPPGEYSKSRTTKAAVEDWILSEKCTCDTVVIALGVVPTMLLAMVDSLIGWKAVIGLPHGKNLIGAFWQPERVFIDMKFLETLPEREFINGMAEVVKTTAIGDEPEFSRLEQNAELIPETVKAKSSDSGRGQIGNVQNVFKDVILGSLRVKAYVVSPDERKGGLRNLLNFGHSIGHGNEVIIFPKMLHGERVATGMIKEAELARLLGVCKLGAVARLSKCLTSYGLPTSLEDKHVKKLTGGKHCEVERMLVIMGVHKKNDGRKKKVVLLAAISRTHEKKASVVNDDSIRVILSLSLIVHSQRSAVPELQVTPPSSKSISNRVLLYIDMTVAMMTAFGIEVTKSTTDEYTYHIPQSSYKNPAEYVVESDAGSTTYPLAIVTMTGSTVTALNIGKTSLQGDARFAEDVLRPIGCTVEQSDYSTTVRGPPRGQLKPLPHVDMERMIDAFLTASVLAAVTNGSERTSITSIVNQRVKECNRIAAMVHKLGKFGITAGELEDDIWIQGIDYNSLKTPEGGVHCYDDHRVAMSFSVLALIAPESNVARRNILFYRGNCRPCHGIPQHGQNQAYACGEYGRCLESSQIWPDCIPCDYLLVDTTDSNGVATVAFGKTQLPISQDQGRALELYIAALTMGLESIDLEITWPRVTSSKGYSKIIASHNDVGGDLPWCNAFWISKFNSTLKYGQAKSIQDNYDLQNFRKCAVTYETRMAVLNIGEKGKISRILNSFLTPVTHPGLPFKAAQGQLSIAEILQALSLIGMLQAKMFYIFRTPIPHSRSPALHNTLFPFPWLAIYLPPVESTDVSTTQEILNSDDFGGASVTIPHKVSIIPLLSSISAQAQVIGAVNTVIPVIAEDGTRKLVGDNFDWCGIQNSPRIGGVTEQENPSAATALIIGTGGTSLAVVYALHKIGYGKIDVVNSTPENLKSLVESFSKENNLVAINSFAEAKSMDLKPITAVSTVPADKPVDDALKVILQKLPTRGASAKVLAEIAYKPRVTEVMNSAEGAGWKVVPGLEALAGQGVGQFKVFFTGGIVPDYGVARAAVPGE
;
A
#
# COMPACT_ATOMS: atom_id res chain seq x y z
N MET A 1 51.44 19.93 19.25
CA MET A 1 52.42 18.94 18.74
C MET A 1 51.96 18.53 17.36
N SER A 2 52.72 18.90 16.33
CA SER A 2 52.46 18.60 14.92
C SER A 2 52.82 17.15 14.61
N SER A 3 51.83 16.30 14.32
CA SER A 3 52.03 14.96 13.78
C SER A 3 51.56 14.93 12.32
N ASP A 4 52.43 14.48 11.43
CA ASP A 4 52.19 14.26 10.00
C ASP A 4 50.77 13.71 9.70
N SER A 5 49.94 14.54 9.08
CA SER A 5 48.52 14.22 8.83
C SER A 5 48.27 13.59 7.46
N SER A 6 49.31 13.08 6.77
CA SER A 6 49.23 12.54 5.40
C SER A 6 49.71 11.09 5.24
N SER A 7 50.10 10.39 6.32
CA SER A 7 50.56 9.00 6.21
C SER A 7 49.40 8.00 6.26
N ALA A 8 49.37 7.09 5.28
CA ALA A 8 48.49 5.93 5.31
C ALA A 8 48.78 5.07 6.55
N VAL A 9 47.73 4.50 7.16
CA VAL A 9 47.83 3.60 8.31
C VAL A 9 47.58 2.18 7.82
N THR A 10 48.49 1.27 8.14
CA THR A 10 48.35 -0.14 7.81
C THR A 10 47.74 -0.90 9.00
N THR A 11 46.80 -1.79 8.73
CA THR A 11 46.10 -2.61 9.74
C THR A 11 46.27 -4.09 9.41
N GLU A 12 46.55 -4.87 10.46
CA GLU A 12 46.74 -6.31 10.38
C GLU A 12 45.39 -7.05 10.36
N ILE A 13 45.30 -8.11 9.55
CA ILE A 13 44.23 -9.11 9.62
C ILE A 13 44.78 -10.48 9.20
N LEU A 14 44.38 -11.55 9.89
CA LEU A 14 44.96 -12.90 9.72
C LEU A 14 46.50 -12.93 9.77
N GLY A 15 47.15 -12.14 10.63
CA GLY A 15 48.61 -12.17 10.74
C GLY A 15 49.35 -11.42 9.62
N LYS A 16 48.64 -10.67 8.76
CA LYS A 16 49.23 -9.97 7.61
C LYS A 16 48.79 -8.50 7.54
N ASP A 17 49.74 -7.62 7.23
CA ASP A 17 49.56 -6.19 6.96
C ASP A 17 48.94 -5.94 5.57
N THR A 18 47.66 -6.28 5.44
CA THR A 18 46.96 -6.30 4.15
C THR A 18 46.10 -5.06 3.89
N ILE A 19 45.68 -4.33 4.93
CA ILE A 19 44.73 -3.22 4.80
C ILE A 19 45.47 -1.89 4.97
N ASN A 20 45.39 -0.99 3.99
CA ASN A 20 45.95 0.36 4.06
C ASN A 20 44.82 1.40 4.04
N VAL A 21 44.83 2.35 4.98
CA VAL A 21 43.78 3.36 5.14
C VAL A 21 44.38 4.76 5.08
N GLY A 22 43.84 5.61 4.21
CA GLY A 22 44.29 6.99 4.07
C GLY A 22 43.35 7.82 3.20
N TYR A 23 43.85 8.97 2.74
CA TYR A 23 43.10 9.93 1.93
C TYR A 23 43.95 10.33 0.72
N ASP A 24 43.35 10.33 -0.46
CA ASP A 24 43.98 10.61 -1.76
C ASP A 24 45.16 9.66 -2.08
N LEU A 25 44.87 8.36 -2.02
CA LEU A 25 45.87 7.30 -2.14
C LEU A 25 46.06 6.78 -3.57
N THR A 26 45.36 7.31 -4.58
CA THR A 26 45.32 6.73 -5.94
C THR A 26 46.70 6.39 -6.50
N ASN A 27 47.69 7.28 -6.37
CA ASN A 27 49.07 7.02 -6.82
C ASN A 27 49.80 5.96 -5.98
N SER A 28 49.59 5.96 -4.66
CA SER A 28 50.17 4.95 -3.78
C SER A 28 49.54 3.56 -3.99
N ILE A 29 48.27 3.51 -4.38
CA ILE A 29 47.54 2.28 -4.69
C ILE A 29 48.12 1.63 -5.94
N THR A 30 48.22 2.37 -7.06
CA THR A 30 48.73 1.81 -8.32
C THR A 30 50.20 1.39 -8.19
N ALA A 31 51.04 2.20 -7.52
CA ALA A 31 52.42 1.83 -7.22
C ALA A 31 52.50 0.56 -6.34
N GLY A 32 51.69 0.48 -5.28
CA GLY A 32 51.66 -0.66 -4.37
C GLY A 32 51.18 -1.95 -5.04
N ILE A 33 50.13 -1.89 -5.87
CA ILE A 33 49.65 -3.06 -6.64
C ILE A 33 50.77 -3.61 -7.53
N LEU A 34 51.43 -2.74 -8.30
CA LEU A 34 52.49 -3.15 -9.22
C LEU A 34 53.75 -3.66 -8.48
N GLN A 35 54.08 -3.06 -7.34
CA GLN A 35 55.25 -3.44 -6.54
C GLN A 35 55.05 -4.79 -5.82
N TYR A 36 53.85 -5.05 -5.29
CA TYR A 36 53.61 -6.21 -4.43
C TYR A 36 52.95 -7.39 -5.17
N LEU A 37 52.29 -7.17 -6.31
CA LEU A 37 51.51 -8.19 -7.02
C LEU A 37 51.94 -8.28 -8.49
N THR A 38 53.11 -8.85 -8.76
CA THR A 38 53.64 -8.98 -10.13
C THR A 38 52.74 -9.87 -11.00
N SER A 39 52.32 -9.36 -12.17
CA SER A 39 51.46 -10.05 -13.14
C SER A 39 51.69 -9.53 -14.55
N SER A 40 51.42 -10.36 -15.57
CA SER A 40 51.38 -9.92 -16.96
C SER A 40 50.12 -9.11 -17.30
N THR A 41 49.01 -9.36 -16.60
CA THR A 41 47.69 -8.79 -16.93
C THR A 41 46.95 -8.38 -15.66
N TYR A 42 46.59 -7.09 -15.58
CA TYR A 42 45.75 -6.54 -14.52
C TYR A 42 44.35 -6.25 -15.08
N VAL A 43 43.31 -6.72 -14.41
CA VAL A 43 41.92 -6.56 -14.84
C VAL A 43 41.17 -5.71 -13.83
N LEU A 44 40.83 -4.47 -14.20
CA LEU A 44 40.06 -3.54 -13.40
C LEU A 44 38.56 -3.65 -13.70
N ILE A 45 37.78 -4.08 -12.71
CA ILE A 45 36.31 -4.18 -12.82
C ILE A 45 35.65 -3.12 -11.94
N THR A 46 34.78 -2.31 -12.54
CA THR A 46 34.01 -1.26 -11.85
C THR A 46 32.58 -1.20 -12.38
N ASP A 47 31.73 -0.33 -11.83
CA ASP A 47 30.37 -0.11 -12.33
C ASP A 47 30.24 1.15 -13.19
N THR A 48 29.13 1.26 -13.92
CA THR A 48 28.89 2.39 -14.84
C THR A 48 28.74 3.75 -14.14
N ASN A 49 28.50 3.80 -12.82
CA ASN A 49 28.45 5.06 -12.09
C ASN A 49 29.87 5.54 -11.73
N LEU A 50 30.75 4.60 -11.36
CA LEU A 50 32.11 4.91 -10.91
C LEU A 50 33.09 5.08 -12.08
N ALA A 51 32.89 4.39 -13.20
CA ALA A 51 33.83 4.42 -14.31
C ALA A 51 34.15 5.84 -14.80
N PRO A 52 33.16 6.71 -15.11
CA PRO A 52 33.44 8.07 -15.60
C PRO A 52 34.20 8.96 -14.60
N LEU A 53 34.07 8.67 -13.30
CA LEU A 53 34.66 9.49 -12.24
C LEU A 53 36.12 9.10 -11.94
N TYR A 54 36.42 7.81 -11.95
CA TYR A 54 37.65 7.28 -11.37
C TYR A 54 38.52 6.47 -12.31
N LEU A 55 37.93 5.88 -13.35
CA LEU A 55 38.67 5.01 -14.28
C LEU A 55 39.80 5.76 -15.01
N PRO A 56 39.59 6.97 -15.58
CA PRO A 56 40.66 7.68 -16.31
C PRO A 56 41.84 8.04 -15.40
N THR A 57 41.56 8.49 -14.17
CA THR A 57 42.59 8.87 -13.20
C THR A 57 43.40 7.65 -12.75
N PHE A 58 42.73 6.51 -12.54
CA PHE A 58 43.40 5.26 -12.19
C PHE A 58 44.27 4.74 -13.34
N GLU A 59 43.75 4.72 -14.57
CA GLU A 59 44.51 4.29 -15.76
C GLU A 59 45.74 5.18 -15.99
N SER A 60 45.60 6.50 -15.85
CA SER A 60 46.72 7.44 -15.94
C SER A 60 47.79 7.17 -14.88
N SER A 61 47.37 6.96 -13.63
CA SER A 61 48.27 6.64 -12.51
C SER A 61 48.96 5.29 -12.70
N PHE A 62 48.24 4.27 -13.17
CA PHE A 62 48.78 2.95 -13.46
C PHE A 62 49.82 3.02 -14.58
N ASN A 63 49.51 3.66 -15.70
CA ASN A 63 50.42 3.80 -16.84
C ASN A 63 51.67 4.61 -16.50
N LYS A 64 51.58 5.54 -15.55
CA LYS A 64 52.73 6.28 -15.02
C LYS A 64 53.67 5.38 -14.19
N ASN A 65 53.12 4.46 -13.39
CA ASN A 65 53.88 3.61 -12.48
C ASN A 65 54.34 2.28 -13.10
N ALA A 66 53.61 1.76 -14.10
CA ALA A 66 53.88 0.46 -14.73
C ALA A 66 55.32 0.31 -15.26
N PRO A 67 55.93 1.31 -15.95
CA PRO A 67 57.31 1.19 -16.43
C PRO A 67 58.35 0.97 -15.33
N GLN A 68 58.08 1.41 -14.10
CA GLN A 68 59.01 1.28 -12.97
C GLN A 68 58.96 -0.11 -12.34
N TYR A 69 57.79 -0.74 -12.28
CA TYR A 69 57.57 -1.94 -11.46
C TYR A 69 57.17 -3.18 -12.28
N SER A 70 56.52 -3.02 -13.42
CA SER A 70 56.08 -4.12 -14.30
C SER A 70 55.96 -3.64 -15.75
N PRO A 71 57.07 -3.46 -16.48
CA PRO A 71 57.10 -2.80 -17.78
C PRO A 71 56.37 -3.57 -18.90
N GLU A 72 56.20 -4.89 -18.77
CA GLU A 72 55.49 -5.73 -19.75
C GLU A 72 54.00 -5.94 -19.41
N ALA A 73 53.51 -5.34 -18.32
CA ALA A 73 52.14 -5.53 -17.87
C ALA A 73 51.13 -4.72 -18.68
N ARG A 74 49.96 -5.30 -18.93
CA ARG A 74 48.80 -4.60 -19.50
C ARG A 74 47.69 -4.42 -18.47
N LEU A 75 46.94 -3.32 -18.59
CA LEU A 75 45.72 -3.04 -17.84
C LEU A 75 44.50 -3.18 -18.75
N LEU A 76 43.52 -3.97 -18.33
CA LEU A 76 42.21 -4.12 -19.00
C LEU A 76 41.12 -3.59 -18.07
N SER A 77 40.16 -2.84 -18.59
CA SER A 77 39.05 -2.29 -17.81
C SER A 77 37.69 -2.80 -18.32
N HIS A 78 36.81 -3.17 -17.39
CA HIS A 78 35.45 -3.62 -17.70
C HIS A 78 34.42 -2.99 -16.77
N THR A 79 33.26 -2.63 -17.33
CA THR A 79 32.18 -1.99 -16.58
C THR A 79 30.96 -2.90 -16.49
N ILE A 80 30.39 -3.01 -15.29
CA ILE A 80 29.15 -3.74 -15.02
C ILE A 80 28.03 -2.79 -14.58
N PRO A 81 26.76 -3.18 -14.68
CA PRO A 81 25.68 -2.39 -14.10
C PRO A 81 25.84 -2.25 -12.57
N PRO A 82 25.44 -1.11 -11.97
CA PRO A 82 25.50 -0.92 -10.53
C PRO A 82 24.36 -1.65 -9.80
N GLY A 83 24.56 -1.88 -8.50
CA GLY A 83 23.54 -2.40 -7.58
C GLY A 83 23.52 -3.91 -7.37
N GLU A 84 22.69 -4.36 -6.43
CA GLU A 84 22.70 -5.73 -5.92
C GLU A 84 22.33 -6.80 -6.97
N TYR A 85 21.59 -6.45 -8.03
CA TYR A 85 21.25 -7.41 -9.10
C TYR A 85 22.45 -7.85 -9.93
N SER A 86 23.54 -7.08 -9.94
CA SER A 86 24.80 -7.48 -10.57
C SER A 86 25.48 -8.62 -9.79
N LYS A 87 25.04 -8.91 -8.56
CA LYS A 87 25.43 -10.13 -7.84
C LYS A 87 24.57 -11.31 -8.30
N SER A 88 24.63 -11.63 -9.59
CA SER A 88 23.87 -12.70 -10.23
C SER A 88 24.77 -13.71 -10.94
N ARG A 89 24.19 -14.87 -11.30
CA ARG A 89 24.88 -15.84 -12.16
C ARG A 89 25.18 -15.26 -13.54
N THR A 90 24.25 -14.48 -14.08
CA THR A 90 24.37 -13.88 -15.41
C THR A 90 25.54 -12.91 -15.48
N THR A 91 25.65 -11.99 -14.51
CA THR A 91 26.77 -11.04 -14.46
C THR A 91 28.10 -11.75 -14.24
N LYS A 92 28.13 -12.78 -13.39
CA LYS A 92 29.34 -13.59 -13.19
C LYS A 92 29.80 -14.23 -14.50
N ALA A 93 28.90 -14.90 -15.22
CA ALA A 93 29.22 -15.54 -16.49
C ALA A 93 29.69 -14.50 -17.54
N ALA A 94 29.00 -13.37 -17.65
CA ALA A 94 29.38 -12.31 -18.60
C ALA A 94 30.79 -11.75 -18.35
N VAL A 95 31.16 -11.56 -17.08
CA VAL A 95 32.52 -11.12 -16.70
C VAL A 95 33.55 -12.21 -17.00
N GLU A 96 33.25 -13.48 -16.70
CA GLU A 96 34.13 -14.61 -16.98
C GLU A 96 34.37 -14.79 -18.49
N ASP A 97 33.31 -14.75 -19.29
CA ASP A 97 33.38 -14.86 -20.75
C ASP A 97 34.19 -13.72 -21.36
N TRP A 98 34.03 -12.50 -20.84
CA TRP A 98 34.83 -11.34 -21.27
C TRP A 98 36.32 -11.51 -20.90
N ILE A 99 36.64 -11.89 -19.66
CA ILE A 99 38.02 -12.16 -19.21
C ILE A 99 38.69 -13.22 -20.11
N LEU A 100 37.96 -14.28 -20.46
CA LEU A 100 38.44 -15.34 -21.35
C LEU A 100 38.66 -14.81 -22.79
N SER A 101 37.78 -13.95 -23.29
CA SER A 101 37.92 -13.33 -24.62
C SER A 101 39.16 -12.45 -24.76
N GLU A 102 39.59 -11.81 -23.66
CA GLU A 102 40.81 -11.00 -23.57
C GLU A 102 42.10 -11.84 -23.38
N LYS A 103 41.98 -13.17 -23.41
CA LYS A 103 43.08 -14.14 -23.24
C LYS A 103 43.79 -14.00 -21.89
N CYS A 104 43.05 -13.72 -20.83
CA CYS A 104 43.61 -13.67 -19.48
C CYS A 104 44.02 -15.08 -19.00
N THR A 105 45.18 -15.17 -18.34
CA THR A 105 45.78 -16.42 -17.82
C THR A 105 45.71 -16.48 -16.29
N CYS A 106 46.17 -17.58 -15.68
CA CYS A 106 46.08 -17.79 -14.22
C CYS A 106 46.89 -16.79 -13.38
N ASP A 107 47.84 -16.06 -13.97
CA ASP A 107 48.60 -15.00 -13.29
C ASP A 107 47.85 -13.67 -13.22
N THR A 108 46.66 -13.57 -13.82
CA THR A 108 45.87 -12.33 -13.89
C THR A 108 45.54 -11.79 -12.49
N VAL A 109 45.84 -10.53 -12.26
CA VAL A 109 45.45 -9.82 -11.03
C VAL A 109 44.15 -9.06 -11.27
N VAL A 110 43.07 -9.52 -10.64
CA VAL A 110 41.77 -8.84 -10.70
C VAL A 110 41.73 -7.74 -9.65
N ILE A 111 41.63 -6.50 -10.12
CA ILE A 111 41.40 -5.30 -9.32
C ILE A 111 39.89 -5.04 -9.37
N ALA A 112 39.16 -5.41 -8.33
CA ALA A 112 37.84 -4.81 -8.16
C ALA A 112 38.07 -3.39 -7.66
N LEU A 113 37.56 -2.36 -8.35
CA LEU A 113 37.42 -1.02 -7.76
C LEU A 113 36.40 -1.02 -6.60
N GLY A 114 35.92 -2.21 -6.19
CA GLY A 114 35.29 -2.47 -4.91
C GLY A 114 36.26 -2.91 -3.81
N VAL A 115 37.42 -3.52 -4.09
CA VAL A 115 38.54 -3.86 -3.15
C VAL A 115 39.44 -2.65 -2.88
N VAL A 116 39.32 -1.64 -3.73
CA VAL A 116 39.51 -0.22 -3.40
C VAL A 116 38.12 0.33 -3.01
N PRO A 117 37.62 0.12 -1.78
CA PRO A 117 36.23 0.39 -1.47
C PRO A 117 35.86 1.85 -1.70
N THR A 118 34.86 2.07 -2.56
CA THR A 118 34.35 3.40 -2.89
C THR A 118 33.14 3.82 -2.06
N MET A 119 32.59 2.90 -1.26
CA MET A 119 31.45 3.14 -0.37
C MET A 119 31.84 2.87 1.08
N LEU A 120 31.31 3.67 2.02
CA LEU A 120 31.57 3.47 3.45
C LEU A 120 31.29 2.02 3.89
N LEU A 121 30.18 1.43 3.44
CA LEU A 121 29.82 0.03 3.71
C LEU A 121 30.94 -0.95 3.34
N ALA A 122 31.59 -0.72 2.20
CA ALA A 122 32.67 -1.58 1.73
C ALA A 122 33.97 -1.34 2.49
N MET A 123 34.22 -0.09 2.89
CA MET A 123 35.37 0.30 3.73
C MET A 123 35.31 -0.36 5.11
N VAL A 124 34.12 -0.48 5.71
CA VAL A 124 33.97 -0.95 7.10
C VAL A 124 33.52 -2.40 7.24
N ASP A 125 32.90 -2.98 6.22
CA ASP A 125 32.35 -4.33 6.29
C ASP A 125 32.68 -5.18 5.05
N SER A 126 32.07 -4.94 3.89
CA SER A 126 31.94 -5.99 2.87
C SER A 126 33.27 -6.61 2.42
N LEU A 127 34.34 -5.82 2.38
CA LEU A 127 35.65 -6.28 1.94
C LEU A 127 36.39 -7.13 2.96
N ILE A 128 36.35 -6.81 4.24
CA ILE A 128 37.19 -7.48 5.26
C ILE A 128 36.62 -8.85 5.63
N GLY A 129 35.39 -9.14 5.19
CA GLY A 129 34.80 -10.46 5.32
C GLY A 129 35.20 -11.44 4.20
N TRP A 130 35.76 -10.97 3.10
CA TRP A 130 36.31 -11.83 2.05
C TRP A 130 35.36 -12.93 1.55
N LYS A 131 34.07 -12.59 1.55
CA LYS A 131 33.01 -13.48 1.15
C LYS A 131 32.50 -13.02 -0.21
N ALA A 132 32.96 -13.67 -1.27
CA ALA A 132 32.49 -13.43 -2.63
C ALA A 132 31.21 -14.24 -2.87
N VAL A 133 30.09 -13.56 -3.11
CA VAL A 133 28.75 -14.19 -3.11
C VAL A 133 27.82 -13.59 -4.15
N ILE A 134 26.94 -14.45 -4.67
CA ILE A 134 25.83 -14.07 -5.55
C ILE A 134 24.48 -14.33 -4.86
N GLY A 135 23.48 -13.51 -5.21
CA GLY A 135 22.08 -13.68 -4.83
C GLY A 135 21.34 -14.65 -5.76
N LEU A 136 20.28 -15.26 -5.24
CA LEU A 136 19.33 -16.07 -6.01
C LEU A 136 17.90 -15.63 -5.68
N PRO A 137 16.90 -15.96 -6.53
CA PRO A 137 15.49 -15.66 -6.24
C PRO A 137 15.01 -16.19 -4.87
N HIS A 138 15.63 -17.28 -4.40
CA HIS A 138 15.29 -17.97 -3.15
C HIS A 138 16.00 -17.41 -1.91
N GLY A 139 16.92 -16.44 -2.07
CA GLY A 139 17.59 -15.81 -0.94
C GLY A 139 18.96 -15.21 -1.25
N LYS A 140 19.49 -14.49 -0.27
CA LYS A 140 20.70 -13.67 -0.41
C LYS A 140 21.99 -14.43 -0.13
N ASN A 141 23.00 -14.15 -0.97
CA ASN A 141 24.37 -14.58 -0.78
C ASN A 141 24.49 -16.11 -0.55
N LEU A 142 23.64 -16.88 -1.23
CA LEU A 142 23.47 -18.33 -1.01
C LEU A 142 24.60 -19.14 -1.65
N ILE A 143 25.10 -18.68 -2.80
CA ILE A 143 26.25 -19.28 -3.49
C ILE A 143 27.42 -18.32 -3.42
N GLY A 144 28.62 -18.84 -3.19
CA GLY A 144 29.83 -18.05 -3.12
C GLY A 144 31.03 -18.85 -2.63
N ALA A 145 32.15 -18.14 -2.47
CA ALA A 145 33.40 -18.67 -1.94
C ALA A 145 33.96 -17.74 -0.85
N PHE A 146 34.77 -18.31 0.04
CA PHE A 146 35.68 -17.53 0.88
C PHE A 146 36.98 -17.37 0.10
N TRP A 147 37.29 -16.15 -0.31
CA TRP A 147 38.46 -15.83 -1.12
C TRP A 147 39.07 -14.51 -0.65
N GLN A 148 40.26 -14.60 -0.07
CA GLN A 148 40.99 -13.47 0.51
C GLN A 148 41.62 -12.63 -0.61
N PRO A 149 41.43 -11.30 -0.62
CA PRO A 149 42.24 -10.40 -1.41
C PRO A 149 43.66 -10.34 -0.83
N GLU A 150 44.66 -10.24 -1.70
CA GLU A 150 46.06 -10.09 -1.27
C GLU A 150 46.31 -8.73 -0.60
N ARG A 151 45.56 -7.69 -0.99
CA ARG A 151 45.65 -6.32 -0.46
C ARG A 151 44.28 -5.65 -0.46
N VAL A 152 44.06 -4.72 0.48
CA VAL A 152 42.90 -3.83 0.55
C VAL A 152 43.36 -2.39 0.72
N PHE A 153 42.89 -1.48 -0.11
CA PHE A 153 43.29 -0.08 -0.08
C PHE A 153 42.09 0.84 0.12
N ILE A 154 41.92 1.38 1.32
CA ILE A 154 40.83 2.26 1.71
C ILE A 154 41.25 3.72 1.50
N ASP A 155 40.73 4.34 0.44
CA ASP A 155 40.90 5.76 0.17
C ASP A 155 39.62 6.53 0.53
N MET A 156 39.69 7.36 1.57
CA MET A 156 38.55 8.14 2.05
C MET A 156 38.11 9.24 1.07
N LYS A 157 38.91 9.57 0.05
CA LYS A 157 38.53 10.54 -0.99
C LYS A 157 37.28 10.11 -1.77
N PHE A 158 37.04 8.80 -1.90
CA PHE A 158 35.83 8.28 -2.56
C PHE A 158 34.54 8.68 -1.84
N LEU A 159 34.60 8.97 -0.53
CA LEU A 159 33.43 9.41 0.22
C LEU A 159 32.93 10.79 -0.22
N GLU A 160 33.75 11.60 -0.89
CA GLU A 160 33.39 12.96 -1.30
C GLU A 160 32.37 12.98 -2.46
N THR A 161 32.38 11.95 -3.31
CA THR A 161 31.39 11.82 -4.39
C THR A 161 30.28 10.82 -4.05
N LEU A 162 30.30 10.23 -2.85
CA LEU A 162 29.34 9.21 -2.46
C LEU A 162 27.98 9.87 -2.16
N PRO A 163 26.88 9.40 -2.77
CA PRO A 163 25.56 9.93 -2.44
C PRO A 163 25.24 9.79 -0.96
N GLU A 164 24.61 10.80 -0.37
CA GLU A 164 24.25 10.84 1.07
C GLU A 164 23.55 9.54 1.53
N ARG A 165 22.60 9.03 0.73
CA ARG A 165 21.88 7.79 1.04
C ARG A 165 22.80 6.57 1.14
N GLU A 166 23.83 6.48 0.30
CA GLU A 166 24.81 5.37 0.34
C GLU A 166 25.81 5.52 1.50
N PHE A 167 26.10 6.75 1.92
CA PHE A 167 26.84 7.00 3.14
C PHE A 167 26.05 6.51 4.37
N ILE A 168 24.78 6.93 4.49
CA ILE A 168 23.84 6.50 5.53
C ILE A 168 23.70 4.97 5.54
N ASN A 169 23.58 4.36 4.36
CA ASN A 169 23.56 2.91 4.17
C ASN A 169 24.80 2.22 4.80
N GLY A 170 26.00 2.79 4.64
CA GLY A 170 27.22 2.29 5.26
C GLY A 170 27.27 2.47 6.79
N MET A 171 26.69 3.54 7.32
CA MET A 171 26.65 3.80 8.77
C MET A 171 25.92 2.70 9.54
N ALA A 172 24.99 1.97 8.92
CA ALA A 172 24.32 0.86 9.57
C ALA A 172 25.31 -0.25 9.99
N GLU A 173 26.31 -0.53 9.15
CA GLU A 173 27.34 -1.53 9.46
C GLU A 173 28.35 -1.04 10.49
N VAL A 174 28.63 0.27 10.50
CA VAL A 174 29.44 0.92 11.53
C VAL A 174 28.76 0.80 12.90
N VAL A 175 27.48 1.18 12.98
CA VAL A 175 26.68 1.10 14.22
C VAL A 175 26.54 -0.37 14.67
N LYS A 176 26.29 -1.30 13.75
CA LYS A 176 26.27 -2.74 14.06
C LYS A 176 27.56 -3.19 14.74
N THR A 177 28.70 -2.82 14.16
CA THR A 177 30.02 -3.29 14.58
C THR A 177 30.38 -2.79 15.98
N THR A 178 30.11 -1.51 16.27
CA THR A 178 30.31 -0.95 17.60
C THR A 178 29.29 -1.49 18.62
N ALA A 179 28.03 -1.69 18.22
CA ALA A 179 26.97 -2.22 19.07
C ALA A 179 27.20 -3.67 19.54
N ILE A 180 28.02 -4.46 18.86
CA ILE A 180 28.32 -5.85 19.27
C ILE A 180 29.62 -5.99 20.07
N GLY A 181 30.51 -5.00 20.07
CA GLY A 181 31.85 -5.23 20.62
C GLY A 181 32.71 -4.03 21.02
N ASP A 182 32.27 -2.77 20.87
CA ASP A 182 33.10 -1.60 21.23
C ASP A 182 32.26 -0.42 21.77
N GLU A 183 32.27 -0.26 23.09
CA GLU A 183 31.48 0.76 23.81
C GLU A 183 32.06 2.17 23.69
N PRO A 184 33.39 2.38 23.83
CA PRO A 184 34.02 3.67 23.52
C PRO A 184 33.73 4.16 22.10
N GLU A 185 33.84 3.29 21.09
CA GLU A 185 33.53 3.68 19.71
C GLU A 185 32.04 3.94 19.51
N PHE A 186 31.14 3.17 20.13
CA PHE A 186 29.71 3.46 20.09
C PHE A 186 29.40 4.86 20.68
N SER A 187 30.02 5.20 21.81
CA SER A 187 29.87 6.51 22.45
C SER A 187 30.43 7.64 21.58
N ARG A 188 31.54 7.38 20.86
CA ARG A 188 32.10 8.34 19.89
C ARG A 188 31.14 8.57 18.71
N LEU A 189 30.46 7.53 18.23
CA LEU A 189 29.41 7.70 17.20
C LEU A 189 28.26 8.57 17.70
N GLU A 190 27.87 8.44 18.97
CA GLU A 190 26.83 9.29 19.57
C GLU A 190 27.29 10.76 19.65
N GLN A 191 28.56 11.01 19.99
CA GLN A 191 29.13 12.37 20.08
C GLN A 191 29.29 13.05 18.71
N ASN A 192 29.58 12.28 17.67
CA ASN A 192 29.78 12.78 16.30
C ASN A 192 28.51 12.78 15.44
N ALA A 193 27.36 12.50 16.04
CA ALA A 193 26.08 12.34 15.34
C ALA A 193 25.56 13.62 14.65
N GLU A 194 26.06 14.80 15.04
CA GLU A 194 25.77 16.07 14.36
C GLU A 194 26.84 16.36 13.30
N LEU A 195 28.12 16.31 13.69
CA LEU A 195 29.26 16.63 12.83
C LEU A 195 29.33 15.79 11.55
N ILE A 196 29.17 14.46 11.64
CA ILE A 196 29.33 13.55 10.50
C ILE A 196 28.21 13.78 9.45
N PRO A 197 26.92 13.73 9.80
CA PRO A 197 25.86 13.99 8.82
C PRO A 197 25.91 15.39 8.21
N GLU A 198 26.25 16.42 8.99
CA GLU A 198 26.40 17.79 8.47
C GLU A 198 27.54 17.90 7.44
N THR A 199 28.68 17.28 7.72
CA THR A 199 29.82 17.24 6.78
C THR A 199 29.45 16.58 5.46
N VAL A 200 28.67 15.49 5.51
CA VAL A 200 28.25 14.75 4.30
C VAL A 200 27.21 15.54 3.48
N LYS A 201 26.37 16.33 4.14
CA LYS A 201 25.34 17.16 3.46
C LYS A 201 25.88 18.43 2.83
N ALA A 202 26.94 18.98 3.39
CA ALA A 202 27.43 20.29 2.99
C ALA A 202 28.18 20.21 1.63
N LYS A 203 27.83 21.14 0.72
CA LYS A 203 28.38 21.18 -0.64
C LYS A 203 29.85 21.62 -0.61
N SER A 204 30.69 21.03 -1.45
CA SER A 204 32.13 21.37 -1.54
C SER A 204 32.33 22.87 -1.79
N SER A 205 33.14 23.53 -0.94
CA SER A 205 33.61 24.91 -1.12
C SER A 205 34.83 24.96 -2.05
N ASP A 206 35.09 26.12 -2.66
CA ASP A 206 36.20 26.40 -3.61
C ASP A 206 37.64 26.23 -3.05
N SER A 207 37.80 25.68 -1.84
CA SER A 207 39.06 25.63 -1.07
C SER A 207 40.04 24.51 -1.45
N GLY A 208 39.87 23.83 -2.60
CA GLY A 208 40.83 22.85 -3.14
C GLY A 208 40.98 21.51 -2.38
N ARG A 209 40.52 21.40 -1.12
CA ARG A 209 40.23 20.13 -0.41
C ARG A 209 38.74 19.99 -0.19
N GLY A 210 38.19 18.78 -0.42
CA GLY A 210 36.80 18.48 -0.12
C GLY A 210 36.53 18.47 1.39
N GLN A 211 35.25 18.58 1.77
CA GLN A 211 34.86 18.77 3.18
C GLN A 211 35.31 17.61 4.09
N ILE A 212 35.30 16.39 3.57
CA ILE A 212 35.77 15.20 4.29
C ILE A 212 37.27 15.28 4.56
N GLY A 213 38.05 15.88 3.64
CA GLY A 213 39.47 16.17 3.85
C GLY A 213 39.75 17.08 5.06
N ASN A 214 38.83 17.97 5.42
CA ASN A 214 38.99 18.88 6.57
C ASN A 214 38.79 18.18 7.92
N VAL A 215 37.97 17.12 7.96
CA VAL A 215 37.68 16.32 9.16
C VAL A 215 38.11 14.85 8.99
N GLN A 216 39.13 14.61 8.16
CA GLN A 216 39.56 13.27 7.76
C GLN A 216 39.88 12.35 8.95
N ASN A 217 40.36 12.90 10.07
CA ASN A 217 40.69 12.12 11.26
C ASN A 217 39.44 11.46 11.86
N VAL A 218 38.29 12.13 11.85
CA VAL A 218 37.02 11.58 12.37
C VAL A 218 36.59 10.37 11.54
N PHE A 219 36.60 10.48 10.22
CA PHE A 219 36.25 9.39 9.31
C PHE A 219 37.26 8.24 9.38
N LYS A 220 38.56 8.56 9.47
CA LYS A 220 39.63 7.58 9.65
C LYS A 220 39.44 6.77 10.92
N ASP A 221 39.12 7.43 12.04
CA ASP A 221 38.89 6.77 13.32
C ASP A 221 37.67 5.85 13.28
N VAL A 222 36.56 6.30 12.68
CA VAL A 222 35.35 5.48 12.50
C VAL A 222 35.62 4.22 11.66
N ILE A 223 36.36 4.37 10.56
CA ILE A 223 36.75 3.26 9.70
C ILE A 223 37.67 2.31 10.48
N LEU A 224 38.75 2.81 11.08
CA LEU A 224 39.70 2.00 11.84
C LEU A 224 39.05 1.28 13.03
N GLY A 225 38.13 1.93 13.75
CA GLY A 225 37.36 1.31 14.83
C GLY A 225 36.54 0.12 14.32
N SER A 226 35.83 0.29 13.21
CA SER A 226 35.08 -0.81 12.59
C SER A 226 35.99 -1.95 12.11
N LEU A 227 37.14 -1.63 11.51
CA LEU A 227 38.13 -2.60 11.07
C LEU A 227 38.67 -3.43 12.23
N ARG A 228 38.99 -2.81 13.38
CA ARG A 228 39.52 -3.50 14.56
C ARG A 228 38.57 -4.56 15.09
N VAL A 229 37.29 -4.22 15.26
CA VAL A 229 36.28 -5.18 15.72
C VAL A 229 36.12 -6.31 14.71
N LYS A 230 36.16 -6.00 13.42
CA LYS A 230 36.02 -7.01 12.38
C LYS A 230 37.24 -7.94 12.30
N ALA A 231 38.46 -7.40 12.38
CA ALA A 231 39.69 -8.17 12.44
C ALA A 231 39.73 -9.07 13.69
N TYR A 232 39.27 -8.57 14.85
CA TYR A 232 39.14 -9.35 16.07
C TYR A 232 38.18 -10.55 15.93
N VAL A 233 37.10 -10.39 15.16
CA VAL A 233 36.12 -11.47 14.94
C VAL A 233 36.52 -12.42 13.81
N VAL A 234 37.10 -11.91 12.72
CA VAL A 234 37.45 -12.70 11.52
C VAL A 234 38.73 -13.49 11.73
N SER A 235 39.75 -12.91 12.37
CA SER A 235 41.06 -13.57 12.50
C SER A 235 41.02 -14.92 13.24
N PRO A 236 40.29 -15.07 14.37
CA PRO A 236 40.16 -16.35 15.05
C PRO A 236 39.06 -17.26 14.47
N ASP A 237 38.18 -16.77 13.58
CA ASP A 237 37.05 -17.53 13.01
C ASP A 237 36.81 -17.22 11.53
N GLU A 238 37.82 -17.48 10.71
CA GLU A 238 37.79 -17.17 9.28
C GLU A 238 36.62 -17.88 8.57
N ARG A 239 36.37 -19.16 8.86
CA ARG A 239 35.38 -19.98 8.14
C ARG A 239 33.97 -20.00 8.75
N LYS A 240 33.65 -19.10 9.68
CA LYS A 240 32.33 -18.94 10.31
C LYS A 240 31.86 -20.14 11.15
N GLY A 241 32.71 -20.69 11.99
CA GLY A 241 32.39 -21.73 12.95
C GLY A 241 31.62 -21.26 14.20
N GLY A 242 31.68 -19.97 14.55
CA GLY A 242 30.98 -19.44 15.74
C GLY A 242 31.04 -17.93 15.91
N LEU A 243 32.19 -17.40 16.34
CA LEU A 243 32.37 -15.98 16.69
C LEU A 243 31.97 -15.03 15.56
N ARG A 244 32.24 -15.43 14.32
CA ARG A 244 31.91 -14.64 13.13
C ARG A 244 30.42 -14.53 12.85
N ASN A 245 29.58 -15.27 13.56
CA ASN A 245 28.13 -15.12 13.53
C ASN A 245 27.71 -13.73 14.04
N LEU A 246 28.46 -13.14 14.98
CA LEU A 246 28.15 -11.84 15.60
C LEU A 246 28.08 -10.69 14.59
N LEU A 247 28.87 -10.74 13.52
CA LEU A 247 28.83 -9.76 12.42
C LEU A 247 27.50 -9.77 11.63
N ASN A 248 26.60 -10.72 11.92
CA ASN A 248 25.26 -10.80 11.36
C ASN A 248 24.19 -10.32 12.35
N PHE A 249 24.55 -9.48 13.32
CA PHE A 249 23.57 -8.74 14.13
C PHE A 249 22.71 -7.86 13.20
N GLY A 250 21.39 -7.94 13.39
CA GLY A 250 20.39 -7.30 12.54
C GLY A 250 20.17 -7.97 11.17
N HIS A 251 20.98 -8.94 10.79
CA HIS A 251 20.92 -9.57 9.48
C HIS A 251 19.97 -10.78 9.43
N SER A 252 19.66 -11.44 10.55
CA SER A 252 18.69 -12.55 10.53
C SER A 252 17.32 -12.02 10.12
N ILE A 253 16.85 -10.96 10.78
CA ILE A 253 15.55 -10.34 10.46
C ILE A 253 15.67 -9.40 9.25
N GLY A 254 16.76 -8.64 9.13
CA GLY A 254 17.00 -7.74 8.00
C GLY A 254 16.97 -8.47 6.65
N HIS A 255 17.59 -9.65 6.55
CA HIS A 255 17.52 -10.47 5.34
C HIS A 255 16.14 -11.11 5.11
N GLY A 256 15.34 -11.32 6.16
CA GLY A 256 13.96 -11.79 6.03
C GLY A 256 13.08 -10.80 5.28
N ASN A 257 13.22 -9.51 5.59
CA ASN A 257 12.51 -8.42 4.92
C ASN A 257 13.06 -8.10 3.53
N GLU A 258 14.36 -8.34 3.32
CA GLU A 258 15.07 -8.05 2.08
C GLU A 258 14.40 -8.69 0.86
N VAL A 259 14.11 -9.99 0.87
CA VAL A 259 13.54 -10.67 -0.30
C VAL A 259 12.15 -10.11 -0.68
N ILE A 260 11.42 -9.51 0.27
CA ILE A 260 10.08 -8.98 0.05
C ILE A 260 10.14 -7.54 -0.48
N ILE A 261 11.01 -6.70 0.10
CA ILE A 261 11.06 -5.24 -0.15
C ILE A 261 12.09 -4.82 -1.21
N PHE A 262 13.09 -5.66 -1.47
CA PHE A 262 14.12 -5.40 -2.47
C PHE A 262 13.51 -5.01 -3.84
N PRO A 263 14.14 -4.12 -4.64
CA PRO A 263 15.34 -3.33 -4.38
C PRO A 263 15.10 -1.96 -3.76
N LYS A 264 13.89 -1.68 -3.27
CA LYS A 264 13.48 -0.32 -2.89
C LYS A 264 14.20 0.20 -1.64
N MET A 265 14.52 -0.71 -0.71
CA MET A 265 15.41 -0.43 0.43
C MET A 265 16.82 -0.97 0.21
N LEU A 266 17.81 -0.19 0.60
CA LEU A 266 19.22 -0.56 0.61
C LEU A 266 19.55 -1.55 1.74
N HIS A 267 20.73 -2.16 1.67
CA HIS A 267 21.19 -3.17 2.65
C HIS A 267 21.20 -2.65 4.09
N GLY A 268 21.93 -1.59 4.37
CA GLY A 268 22.06 -0.96 5.68
C GLY A 268 20.73 -0.46 6.25
N GLU A 269 19.83 0.08 5.42
CA GLU A 269 18.47 0.45 5.85
C GLU A 269 17.72 -0.77 6.43
N ARG A 270 17.90 -1.96 5.81
CA ARG A 270 17.29 -3.21 6.27
C ARG A 270 18.00 -3.77 7.49
N VAL A 271 19.33 -3.70 7.52
CA VAL A 271 20.13 -4.08 8.71
C VAL A 271 19.74 -3.22 9.90
N ALA A 272 19.52 -1.91 9.74
CA ALA A 272 19.07 -1.01 10.80
C ALA A 272 17.72 -1.45 11.40
N THR A 273 16.71 -1.67 10.56
CA THR A 273 15.41 -2.20 11.04
C THR A 273 15.54 -3.57 11.68
N GLY A 274 16.39 -4.45 11.12
CA GLY A 274 16.67 -5.77 11.66
C GLY A 274 17.38 -5.72 13.01
N MET A 275 18.32 -4.80 13.22
CA MET A 275 19.02 -4.61 14.49
C MET A 275 18.05 -4.24 15.61
N ILE A 276 17.08 -3.36 15.33
CA ILE A 276 16.03 -3.03 16.29
C ILE A 276 15.18 -4.26 16.60
N LYS A 277 14.73 -5.01 15.60
CA LYS A 277 13.93 -6.22 15.83
C LYS A 277 14.70 -7.31 16.57
N GLU A 278 15.98 -7.52 16.28
CA GLU A 278 16.81 -8.49 17.00
C GLU A 278 17.10 -8.02 18.45
N ALA A 279 17.25 -6.72 18.69
CA ALA A 279 17.39 -6.17 20.03
C ALA A 279 16.07 -6.22 20.83
N GLU A 280 14.92 -5.98 20.20
CA GLU A 280 13.59 -6.16 20.79
C GLU A 280 13.33 -7.63 21.13
N LEU A 281 13.76 -8.56 20.28
CA LEU A 281 13.71 -10.00 20.54
C LEU A 281 14.59 -10.38 21.73
N ALA A 282 15.81 -9.86 21.81
CA ALA A 282 16.68 -10.07 22.97
C ALA A 282 16.07 -9.50 24.26
N ARG A 283 15.35 -8.38 24.18
CA ARG A 283 14.58 -7.81 25.30
C ARG A 283 13.40 -8.70 25.71
N LEU A 284 12.63 -9.21 24.75
CA LEU A 284 11.52 -10.14 24.99
C LEU A 284 11.99 -11.41 25.71
N LEU A 285 13.18 -11.89 25.36
CA LEU A 285 13.80 -13.07 25.99
C LEU A 285 14.44 -12.78 27.36
N GLY A 286 14.38 -11.54 27.86
CA GLY A 286 14.95 -11.15 29.16
C GLY A 286 16.49 -11.05 29.17
N VAL A 287 17.12 -11.00 28.00
CA VAL A 287 18.58 -11.03 27.85
C VAL A 287 19.19 -9.64 27.72
N CYS A 288 18.46 -8.71 27.10
CA CYS A 288 18.94 -7.37 26.79
C CYS A 288 18.61 -6.36 27.92
N LYS A 289 19.60 -5.57 28.34
CA LYS A 289 19.43 -4.51 29.34
C LYS A 289 18.37 -3.48 28.93
N LEU A 290 17.64 -3.00 29.93
CA LEU A 290 16.71 -1.87 29.79
C LEU A 290 17.46 -0.64 29.25
N GLY A 291 16.90 -0.01 28.20
CA GLY A 291 17.49 1.17 27.55
C GLY A 291 18.39 0.88 26.33
N ALA A 292 18.96 -0.33 26.19
CA ALA A 292 19.86 -0.63 25.07
C ALA A 292 19.18 -0.50 23.69
N VAL A 293 17.93 -0.98 23.57
CA VAL A 293 17.13 -0.83 22.33
C VAL A 293 16.89 0.65 22.00
N ALA A 294 16.57 1.48 23.00
CA ALA A 294 16.30 2.89 22.82
C ALA A 294 17.56 3.67 22.42
N ARG A 295 18.70 3.36 23.06
CA ARG A 295 20.01 3.93 22.72
C ARG A 295 20.44 3.56 21.31
N LEU A 296 20.29 2.29 20.92
CA LEU A 296 20.54 1.81 19.56
C LEU A 296 19.64 2.52 18.54
N SER A 297 18.34 2.64 18.83
CA SER A 297 17.40 3.37 17.98
C SER A 297 17.79 4.83 17.81
N LYS A 298 18.17 5.52 18.90
CA LYS A 298 18.57 6.94 18.85
C LYS A 298 19.81 7.13 17.99
N CYS A 299 20.81 6.27 18.15
CA CYS A 299 22.04 6.28 17.35
C CYS A 299 21.74 6.05 15.86
N LEU A 300 20.91 5.05 15.51
CA LEU A 300 20.53 4.82 14.11
C LEU A 300 19.80 6.03 13.49
N THR A 301 18.80 6.56 14.20
CA THR A 301 18.02 7.70 13.71
C THR A 301 18.86 8.97 13.58
N SER A 302 19.85 9.21 14.43
CA SER A 302 20.73 10.38 14.31
C SER A 302 21.60 10.35 13.04
N TYR A 303 21.87 9.17 12.49
CA TYR A 303 22.51 9.00 11.18
C TYR A 303 21.52 8.87 10.01
N GLY A 304 20.22 9.15 10.23
CA GLY A 304 19.20 9.10 9.17
C GLY A 304 18.76 7.68 8.77
N LEU A 305 19.06 6.66 9.57
CA LEU A 305 18.64 5.28 9.30
C LEU A 305 17.23 4.98 9.82
N PRO A 306 16.44 4.17 9.09
CA PRO A 306 15.12 3.75 9.54
C PRO A 306 15.22 2.70 10.65
N THR A 307 14.35 2.83 11.66
CA THR A 307 14.26 1.90 12.80
C THR A 307 13.01 1.01 12.73
N SER A 308 12.11 1.27 11.78
CA SER A 308 10.89 0.48 11.55
C SER A 308 10.55 0.42 10.05
N LEU A 309 9.90 -0.66 9.63
CA LEU A 309 9.27 -0.74 8.31
C LEU A 309 8.09 0.23 8.15
N GLU A 310 7.53 0.68 9.28
CA GLU A 310 6.41 1.61 9.30
C GLU A 310 6.83 3.08 9.11
N ASP A 311 8.15 3.35 9.02
CA ASP A 311 8.70 4.68 8.76
C ASP A 311 8.10 5.28 7.48
N LYS A 312 7.75 6.57 7.51
CA LYS A 312 7.15 7.28 6.36
C LYS A 312 8.04 7.22 5.12
N HIS A 313 9.36 7.34 5.28
CA HIS A 313 10.32 7.24 4.19
C HIS A 313 10.32 5.83 3.60
N VAL A 314 10.33 4.80 4.45
CA VAL A 314 10.27 3.40 4.03
C VAL A 314 8.96 3.13 3.30
N LYS A 315 7.80 3.49 3.86
CA LYS A 315 6.49 3.32 3.19
C LYS A 315 6.43 4.01 1.84
N LYS A 316 6.99 5.22 1.73
CA LYS A 316 7.06 5.95 0.46
C LYS A 316 7.91 5.22 -0.57
N LEU A 317 9.07 4.70 -0.17
CA LEU A 317 9.94 3.92 -1.05
C LEU A 317 9.26 2.62 -1.48
N THR A 318 8.72 1.86 -0.52
CA THR A 318 8.17 0.51 -0.76
C THR A 318 6.81 0.52 -1.44
N GLY A 319 6.07 1.62 -1.37
CA GLY A 319 4.65 1.70 -1.74
C GLY A 319 3.74 1.12 -0.66
N GLY A 320 4.20 1.05 0.59
CA GLY A 320 3.45 0.45 1.70
C GLY A 320 3.36 -1.07 1.64
N LYS A 321 4.29 -1.74 0.94
CA LYS A 321 4.28 -3.19 0.77
C LYS A 321 4.36 -3.91 2.12
N HIS A 322 3.39 -4.76 2.41
CA HIS A 322 3.33 -5.52 3.64
C HIS A 322 4.30 -6.72 3.61
N CYS A 323 5.06 -6.91 4.69
CA CYS A 323 5.93 -8.07 4.87
C CYS A 323 5.21 -9.13 5.69
N GLU A 324 4.68 -10.14 5.03
CA GLU A 324 4.00 -11.25 5.70
C GLU A 324 4.98 -12.05 6.58
N VAL A 325 4.62 -12.20 7.86
CA VAL A 325 5.48 -12.82 8.87
C VAL A 325 5.83 -14.27 8.52
N GLU A 326 4.88 -15.07 8.04
CA GLU A 326 5.14 -16.47 7.66
C GLU A 326 6.11 -16.56 6.48
N ARG A 327 5.97 -15.66 5.49
CA ARG A 327 6.93 -15.58 4.38
C ARG A 327 8.32 -15.20 4.87
N MET A 328 8.43 -14.26 5.81
CA MET A 328 9.71 -13.91 6.43
C MET A 328 10.33 -15.10 7.17
N LEU A 329 9.55 -15.86 7.94
CA LEU A 329 10.03 -17.05 8.65
C LEU A 329 10.57 -18.12 7.69
N VAL A 330 9.93 -18.32 6.53
CA VAL A 330 10.41 -19.21 5.47
C VAL A 330 11.76 -18.73 4.92
N ILE A 331 11.89 -17.43 4.61
CA ILE A 331 13.15 -16.84 4.13
C ILE A 331 14.26 -16.94 5.19
N MET A 332 13.92 -16.69 6.46
CA MET A 332 14.84 -16.87 7.59
C MET A 332 15.25 -18.33 7.76
N GLY A 333 14.44 -19.30 7.31
CA GLY A 333 14.73 -20.73 7.36
C GLY A 333 15.97 -21.14 6.56
N VAL A 334 16.28 -20.45 5.46
CA VAL A 334 17.48 -20.71 4.63
C VAL A 334 18.71 -19.88 5.05
N HIS A 335 18.64 -19.18 6.19
CA HIS A 335 19.76 -18.40 6.67
C HIS A 335 20.95 -19.31 7.03
N LYS A 336 22.13 -19.03 6.48
CA LYS A 336 23.38 -19.80 6.65
C LYS A 336 23.91 -19.93 8.10
N LYS A 337 23.25 -19.30 9.07
CA LYS A 337 23.57 -19.39 10.50
C LYS A 337 22.79 -20.53 11.18
N ASN A 338 21.69 -20.96 10.56
CA ASN A 338 20.78 -21.93 11.13
C ASN A 338 21.45 -23.30 11.25
N ASP A 339 20.99 -24.05 12.24
CA ASP A 339 21.41 -25.44 12.45
C ASP A 339 20.22 -26.35 12.16
N GLY A 340 20.20 -26.89 10.93
CA GLY A 340 19.02 -27.53 10.37
C GLY A 340 17.81 -26.59 10.38
N ARG A 341 16.74 -26.97 11.09
CA ARG A 341 15.52 -26.17 11.24
C ARG A 341 15.60 -25.09 12.33
N LYS A 342 16.63 -25.13 13.19
CA LYS A 342 16.77 -24.21 14.33
C LYS A 342 17.32 -22.87 13.85
N LYS A 343 16.49 -21.82 13.91
CA LYS A 343 16.88 -20.47 13.53
C LYS A 343 17.85 -19.89 14.55
N LYS A 344 18.94 -19.26 14.07
CA LYS A 344 19.92 -18.59 14.93
C LYS A 344 19.94 -17.07 14.72
N VAL A 345 19.91 -16.32 15.81
CA VAL A 345 19.86 -14.85 15.85
C VAL A 345 20.93 -14.31 16.79
N VAL A 346 21.52 -13.16 16.50
CA VAL A 346 22.49 -12.54 17.42
C VAL A 346 21.71 -11.72 18.44
N LEU A 347 21.85 -12.07 19.72
CA LEU A 347 21.14 -11.38 20.80
C LEU A 347 22.11 -10.45 21.54
N LEU A 348 21.73 -9.18 21.67
CA LEU A 348 22.46 -8.23 22.52
C LEU A 348 22.08 -8.45 23.99
N ALA A 349 23.09 -8.49 24.86
CA ALA A 349 22.90 -8.39 26.30
C ALA A 349 22.92 -6.94 26.76
N ALA A 350 23.75 -6.11 26.15
CA ALA A 350 23.79 -4.66 26.30
C ALA A 350 24.36 -4.05 25.00
N ILE A 351 24.43 -2.71 24.92
CA ILE A 351 25.28 -2.10 23.90
C ILE A 351 26.72 -2.61 24.09
N SER A 352 27.35 -2.96 22.98
CA SER A 352 28.71 -3.50 22.87
C SER A 352 28.94 -4.83 23.57
N ARG A 353 27.87 -5.57 23.90
CA ARG A 353 27.94 -6.89 24.52
C ARG A 353 26.85 -7.82 24.01
N THR A 354 27.25 -8.95 23.44
CA THR A 354 26.32 -10.01 23.02
C THR A 354 26.05 -11.00 24.14
N HIS A 355 24.90 -11.68 24.09
CA HIS A 355 24.52 -12.71 25.05
C HIS A 355 25.48 -13.90 25.05
N GLU A 356 25.76 -14.40 23.85
CA GLU A 356 26.75 -15.44 23.60
C GLU A 356 27.82 -14.90 22.65
N LYS A 357 28.99 -15.54 22.63
CA LYS A 357 30.05 -15.28 21.63
C LYS A 357 29.73 -15.92 20.25
N LYS A 358 28.45 -16.12 19.94
CA LYS A 358 27.92 -16.69 18.69
C LYS A 358 26.43 -16.29 18.56
N ALA A 359 25.78 -16.70 17.48
CA ALA A 359 24.32 -16.54 17.37
C ALA A 359 23.59 -17.60 18.21
N SER A 360 22.55 -17.19 18.92
CA SER A 360 21.73 -18.00 19.80
C SER A 360 20.56 -18.63 19.06
N VAL A 361 20.14 -19.83 19.47
CA VAL A 361 18.94 -20.48 18.92
C VAL A 361 17.69 -19.80 19.49
N VAL A 362 16.75 -19.44 18.62
CA VAL A 362 15.50 -18.79 19.03
C VAL A 362 14.31 -19.54 18.43
N ASN A 363 13.21 -19.65 19.19
CA ASN A 363 11.96 -20.23 18.70
C ASN A 363 11.28 -19.28 17.70
N ASP A 364 10.71 -19.86 16.64
CA ASP A 364 9.86 -19.18 15.66
C ASP A 364 8.72 -18.39 16.32
N ASP A 365 8.15 -18.86 17.43
CA ASP A 365 7.07 -18.15 18.12
C ASP A 365 7.53 -16.80 18.68
N SER A 366 8.72 -16.74 19.27
CA SER A 366 9.30 -15.48 19.76
C SER A 366 9.62 -14.53 18.61
N ILE A 367 10.11 -15.05 17.48
CA ILE A 367 10.35 -14.26 16.27
C ILE A 367 9.03 -13.72 15.72
N ARG A 368 7.99 -14.57 15.66
CA ARG A 368 6.65 -14.21 15.19
C ARG A 368 6.08 -13.06 16.00
N VAL A 369 6.13 -13.13 17.33
CA VAL A 369 5.67 -12.06 18.22
C VAL A 369 6.32 -10.71 17.89
N ILE A 370 7.63 -10.69 17.58
CA ILE A 370 8.37 -9.46 17.28
C ILE A 370 8.06 -8.91 15.88
N LEU A 371 7.77 -9.77 14.92
CA LEU A 371 7.47 -9.39 13.54
C LEU A 371 6.00 -9.05 13.32
N SER A 372 5.09 -9.59 14.13
CA SER A 372 3.66 -9.34 14.01
C SER A 372 3.30 -7.92 14.41
N LEU A 373 2.49 -7.25 13.58
CA LEU A 373 1.85 -5.96 13.92
C LEU A 373 0.76 -6.10 14.99
N SER A 374 0.42 -7.34 15.34
CA SER A 374 -0.67 -7.66 16.25
C SER A 374 -0.25 -8.73 17.24
N LEU A 375 -0.75 -8.62 18.45
CA LEU A 375 -0.45 -9.57 19.52
C LEU A 375 -1.65 -10.42 19.83
N ILE A 376 -1.35 -11.67 20.15
CA ILE A 376 -2.29 -12.67 20.65
C ILE A 376 -1.99 -12.82 22.14
N VAL A 377 -2.98 -12.51 22.98
CA VAL A 377 -2.88 -12.73 24.43
C VAL A 377 -3.62 -14.02 24.77
N HIS A 378 -2.90 -14.95 25.41
CA HIS A 378 -3.45 -16.20 25.91
C HIS A 378 -3.96 -16.03 27.34
N SER A 379 -5.07 -16.69 27.67
CA SER A 379 -5.68 -16.62 29.00
C SER A 379 -4.78 -17.29 30.03
N GLN A 380 -4.60 -16.66 31.18
CA GLN A 380 -3.78 -17.20 32.26
C GLN A 380 -4.61 -18.09 33.19
N ARG A 381 -4.21 -19.37 33.28
CA ARG A 381 -4.87 -20.40 34.12
C ARG A 381 -4.20 -20.64 35.48
N SER A 382 -2.90 -20.37 35.59
CA SER A 382 -2.12 -20.62 36.83
C SER A 382 -1.87 -19.32 37.60
N ALA A 383 -1.78 -19.42 38.93
CA ALA A 383 -1.40 -18.30 39.79
C ALA A 383 -0.05 -17.73 39.34
N VAL A 384 0.06 -16.40 39.25
CA VAL A 384 1.33 -15.74 38.95
C VAL A 384 2.20 -15.89 40.21
N PRO A 385 3.48 -16.29 40.11
CA PRO A 385 4.40 -16.22 41.25
C PRO A 385 4.48 -14.78 41.77
N GLU A 386 4.91 -14.59 43.02
CA GLU A 386 5.14 -13.25 43.54
C GLU A 386 6.18 -12.52 42.68
N LEU A 387 5.80 -11.36 42.12
CA LEU A 387 6.63 -10.60 41.20
C LEU A 387 7.13 -9.31 41.84
N GLN A 388 8.36 -8.95 41.52
CA GLN A 388 8.87 -7.60 41.74
C GLN A 388 8.99 -6.90 40.40
N VAL A 389 8.47 -5.68 40.29
CA VAL A 389 8.46 -4.91 39.05
C VAL A 389 9.06 -3.53 39.24
N THR A 390 9.77 -3.08 38.22
CA THR A 390 10.29 -1.71 38.14
C THR A 390 10.00 -1.20 36.72
N PRO A 391 8.82 -0.60 36.49
CA PRO A 391 8.51 0.03 35.21
C PRO A 391 9.54 1.12 34.86
N PRO A 392 9.62 1.55 33.59
CA PRO A 392 10.52 2.65 33.21
C PRO A 392 10.31 3.90 34.07
N SER A 393 11.38 4.69 34.26
CA SER A 393 11.30 5.95 35.01
C SER A 393 10.31 6.92 34.39
N SER A 394 9.66 7.73 35.23
CA SER A 394 8.77 8.78 34.76
C SER A 394 9.53 9.81 33.92
N LYS A 395 9.04 10.11 32.70
CA LYS A 395 9.62 11.14 31.81
C LYS A 395 9.11 12.55 32.09
N SER A 396 7.94 12.67 32.71
CA SER A 396 7.32 13.90 33.20
C SER A 396 5.99 13.57 33.88
N ILE A 397 5.73 14.23 35.00
CA ILE A 397 4.66 13.91 35.94
C ILE A 397 3.43 14.80 35.67
N SER A 398 2.60 14.42 34.68
CA SER A 398 1.22 14.88 34.37
C SER A 398 0.86 16.39 34.28
N ASN A 399 0.09 16.78 33.24
CA ASN A 399 -0.34 18.12 32.76
C ASN A 399 -0.99 19.15 33.72
N ARG A 400 -0.75 19.14 35.04
CA ARG A 400 -1.26 20.16 35.96
C ARG A 400 -0.12 20.91 36.63
N VAL A 401 0.02 22.18 36.27
CA VAL A 401 1.11 23.07 36.72
C VAL A 401 1.29 23.06 38.24
N LEU A 402 0.20 22.99 39.03
CA LEU A 402 0.27 22.94 40.49
C LEU A 402 0.91 21.65 41.05
N LEU A 403 0.61 20.48 40.48
CA LEU A 403 1.25 19.21 40.88
C LEU A 403 2.75 19.20 40.51
N TYR A 404 3.11 19.81 39.38
CA TYR A 404 4.52 19.99 39.02
C TYR A 404 5.26 20.93 39.96
N ILE A 405 4.59 21.97 40.47
CA ILE A 405 5.21 22.89 41.44
C ILE A 405 5.55 22.13 42.72
N ASP A 406 4.59 21.41 43.30
CA ASP A 406 4.81 20.64 44.54
C ASP A 406 5.92 19.59 44.36
N MET A 407 5.92 18.90 43.23
CA MET A 407 6.96 17.94 42.89
C MET A 407 8.33 18.60 42.75
N THR A 408 8.41 19.73 42.04
CA THR A 408 9.67 20.47 41.85
C THR A 408 10.16 21.00 43.18
N VAL A 409 9.28 21.51 44.05
CA VAL A 409 9.61 21.97 45.41
C VAL A 409 10.15 20.83 46.27
N ALA A 410 9.52 19.65 46.23
CA ALA A 410 10.00 18.47 46.94
C ALA A 410 11.38 18.02 46.42
N MET A 411 11.60 18.04 45.10
CA MET A 411 12.91 17.77 44.50
C MET A 411 13.95 18.81 44.92
N MET A 412 13.63 20.10 44.86
CA MET A 412 14.49 21.18 45.32
C MET A 412 14.89 20.98 46.78
N THR A 413 13.95 20.56 47.62
CA THR A 413 14.17 20.24 49.04
C THR A 413 15.13 19.07 49.20
N ALA A 414 14.98 18.00 48.41
CA ALA A 414 15.91 16.87 48.39
C ALA A 414 17.33 17.26 47.94
N PHE A 415 17.45 18.33 47.15
CA PHE A 415 18.72 18.96 46.75
C PHE A 415 19.08 20.16 47.64
N GLY A 416 18.55 20.24 48.86
CA GLY A 416 18.95 21.19 49.90
C GLY A 416 18.43 22.63 49.74
N ILE A 417 17.38 22.84 48.95
CA ILE A 417 16.72 24.14 48.75
C ILE A 417 15.28 24.06 49.26
N GLU A 418 15.00 24.73 50.37
CA GLU A 418 13.67 24.78 50.98
C GLU A 418 12.86 25.93 50.38
N VAL A 419 11.78 25.60 49.66
CA VAL A 419 10.84 26.58 49.12
C VAL A 419 9.65 26.70 50.07
N THR A 420 9.28 27.93 50.44
CA THR A 420 8.15 28.17 51.36
C THR A 420 6.98 28.81 50.62
N LYS A 421 5.77 28.28 50.81
CA LYS A 421 4.55 28.86 50.23
C LYS A 421 4.14 30.10 51.03
N SER A 422 3.73 31.18 50.35
CA SER A 422 3.25 32.40 51.00
C SER A 422 2.01 32.09 51.85
N THR A 423 1.93 32.73 53.02
CA THR A 423 0.74 32.67 53.90
C THR A 423 -0.31 33.72 53.54
N THR A 424 0.04 34.71 52.70
CA THR A 424 -0.86 35.79 52.27
C THR A 424 -1.46 35.56 50.89
N ASP A 425 -0.73 34.87 50.00
CA ASP A 425 -1.10 34.71 48.58
C ASP A 425 -1.00 33.25 48.13
N GLU A 426 -2.12 32.68 47.63
CA GLU A 426 -2.27 31.24 47.38
C GLU A 426 -1.29 30.66 46.33
N TYR A 427 -0.87 31.47 45.35
CA TYR A 427 -0.01 31.04 44.24
C TYR A 427 1.40 31.64 44.29
N THR A 428 1.81 32.11 45.47
CA THR A 428 3.13 32.74 45.66
C THR A 428 4.05 31.80 46.45
N TYR A 429 5.27 31.59 45.94
CA TYR A 429 6.29 30.75 46.54
C TYR A 429 7.56 31.57 46.76
N HIS A 430 8.09 31.55 47.98
CA HIS A 430 9.35 32.18 48.34
C HIS A 430 10.49 31.17 48.16
N ILE A 431 11.32 31.43 47.16
CA ILE A 431 12.46 30.59 46.79
C ILE A 431 13.75 31.28 47.27
N PRO A 432 14.58 30.63 48.11
CA PRO A 432 15.83 31.23 48.56
C PRO A 432 16.87 31.24 47.44
N GLN A 433 17.69 32.29 47.39
CA GLN A 433 18.83 32.35 46.48
C GLN A 433 20.01 31.56 47.07
N SER A 434 20.18 30.31 46.64
CA SER A 434 21.25 29.41 47.09
C SER A 434 21.64 28.41 45.98
N SER A 435 22.68 27.60 46.20
CA SER A 435 23.11 26.52 45.30
C SER A 435 22.60 25.16 45.80
N TYR A 436 22.21 24.29 44.87
CA TYR A 436 21.81 22.91 45.17
C TYR A 436 22.94 22.11 45.85
N LYS A 437 22.60 21.35 46.88
CA LYS A 437 23.47 20.39 47.54
C LYS A 437 23.13 18.99 47.04
N ASN A 438 24.00 18.43 46.20
CA ASN A 438 23.78 17.11 45.62
C ASN A 438 23.74 16.02 46.71
N PRO A 439 22.67 15.22 46.81
CA PRO A 439 22.66 14.05 47.67
C PRO A 439 23.63 12.97 47.13
N ALA A 440 24.07 12.05 48.00
CA ALA A 440 24.92 10.94 47.60
C ALA A 440 24.22 9.98 46.62
N GLU A 441 22.90 9.84 46.76
CA GLU A 441 22.04 9.04 45.90
C GLU A 441 20.69 9.75 45.74
N TYR A 442 20.11 9.69 44.54
CA TYR A 442 18.75 10.14 44.28
C TYR A 442 18.05 9.11 43.38
N VAL A 443 17.08 8.39 43.94
CA VAL A 443 16.34 7.35 43.21
C VAL A 443 15.20 8.00 42.45
N VAL A 444 15.18 7.80 41.13
CA VAL A 444 14.07 8.26 40.29
C VAL A 444 12.94 7.24 40.34
N GLU A 445 11.74 7.70 40.69
CA GLU A 445 10.54 6.86 40.72
C GLU A 445 10.20 6.31 39.33
N SER A 446 9.63 5.10 39.31
CA SER A 446 9.00 4.55 38.11
C SER A 446 7.77 5.37 37.73
N ASP A 447 7.38 5.31 36.47
CA ASP A 447 6.15 5.94 36.00
C ASP A 447 4.92 5.31 36.68
N ALA A 448 4.21 6.08 37.50
CA ALA A 448 3.08 5.59 38.28
C ALA A 448 1.92 5.12 37.40
N GLY A 449 1.65 5.82 36.29
CA GLY A 449 0.64 5.41 35.31
C GLY A 449 0.94 4.03 34.70
N SER A 450 2.19 3.78 34.30
CA SER A 450 2.66 2.49 33.79
C SER A 450 2.66 1.40 34.86
N THR A 451 2.82 1.77 36.12
CA THR A 451 2.78 0.84 37.25
C THR A 451 1.36 0.30 37.49
N THR A 452 0.31 1.02 37.06
CA THR A 452 -1.07 0.56 37.23
C THR A 452 -1.36 -0.77 36.52
N TYR A 453 -0.72 -1.05 35.38
CA TYR A 453 -0.95 -2.29 34.61
C TYR A 453 -0.50 -3.57 35.34
N PRO A 454 0.75 -3.72 35.82
CA PRO A 454 1.13 -4.89 36.61
C PRO A 454 0.33 -5.01 37.92
N LEU A 455 -0.03 -3.89 38.56
CA LEU A 455 -0.92 -3.91 39.73
C LEU A 455 -2.32 -4.44 39.38
N ALA A 456 -2.85 -4.07 38.22
CA ALA A 456 -4.15 -4.56 37.74
C ALA A 456 -4.12 -6.04 37.36
N ILE A 457 -3.01 -6.55 36.79
CA ILE A 457 -2.83 -7.98 36.49
C ILE A 457 -2.98 -8.82 37.76
N VAL A 458 -2.31 -8.44 38.85
CA VAL A 458 -2.42 -9.20 40.10
C VAL A 458 -3.77 -9.04 40.78
N THR A 459 -4.40 -7.88 40.62
CA THR A 459 -5.76 -7.59 41.11
C THR A 459 -6.76 -8.56 40.49
N MET A 460 -6.70 -8.78 39.17
CA MET A 460 -7.62 -9.68 38.47
C MET A 460 -7.31 -11.17 38.67
N THR A 461 -6.05 -11.52 38.90
CA THR A 461 -5.60 -12.92 39.03
C THR A 461 -5.55 -13.43 40.46
N GLY A 462 -5.59 -12.54 41.47
CA GLY A 462 -5.43 -12.88 42.89
C GLY A 462 -3.99 -13.16 43.32
N SER A 463 -3.01 -12.69 42.54
CA SER A 463 -1.58 -12.85 42.81
C SER A 463 -1.03 -11.67 43.64
N THR A 464 0.29 -11.65 43.89
CA THR A 464 0.98 -10.54 44.58
C THR A 464 2.05 -9.93 43.69
N VAL A 465 2.14 -8.59 43.69
CA VAL A 465 3.25 -7.86 43.07
C VAL A 465 3.76 -6.74 43.98
N THR A 466 5.06 -6.48 43.93
CA THR A 466 5.70 -5.35 44.60
C THR A 466 6.33 -4.40 43.59
N ALA A 467 5.92 -3.14 43.61
CA ALA A 467 6.59 -2.03 42.93
C ALA A 467 7.67 -1.44 43.86
N LEU A 468 8.94 -1.51 43.44
CA LEU A 468 10.09 -1.30 44.34
C LEU A 468 10.46 0.18 44.60
N ASN A 469 9.98 1.11 43.79
CA ASN A 469 10.39 2.53 43.81
C ASN A 469 9.20 3.50 43.65
N ILE A 470 8.01 3.06 44.03
CA ILE A 470 6.81 3.91 44.17
C ILE A 470 6.17 3.56 45.50
N GLY A 471 6.14 4.50 46.44
CA GLY A 471 5.54 4.31 47.75
C GLY A 471 4.57 5.43 48.12
N LYS A 472 4.25 5.52 49.41
CA LYS A 472 3.27 6.46 49.96
C LYS A 472 3.66 7.93 49.75
N THR A 473 4.96 8.24 49.73
CA THR A 473 5.47 9.61 49.55
C THR A 473 5.64 9.99 48.08
N SER A 474 5.16 9.16 47.14
CA SER A 474 5.28 9.45 45.72
C SER A 474 4.61 10.78 45.37
N LEU A 475 5.33 11.57 44.59
CA LEU A 475 4.88 12.87 44.11
C LEU A 475 3.93 12.76 42.89
N GLN A 476 3.73 11.55 42.38
CA GLN A 476 2.91 11.29 41.20
C GLN A 476 1.45 11.06 41.59
N GLY A 477 0.53 11.83 41.02
CA GLY A 477 -0.90 11.68 41.28
C GLY A 477 -1.43 10.25 40.98
N ASP A 478 -0.94 9.63 39.92
CA ASP A 478 -1.29 8.26 39.51
C ASP A 478 -0.87 7.19 40.55
N ALA A 479 0.07 7.48 41.46
CA ALA A 479 0.49 6.53 42.50
C ALA A 479 -0.64 6.25 43.51
N ARG A 480 -1.61 7.16 43.63
CA ARG A 480 -2.81 6.97 44.45
C ARG A 480 -3.72 5.85 43.95
N PHE A 481 -3.52 5.35 42.73
CA PHE A 481 -4.30 4.24 42.18
C PHE A 481 -4.34 3.01 43.10
N ALA A 482 -3.24 2.70 43.79
CA ALA A 482 -3.20 1.57 44.72
C ALA A 482 -4.16 1.77 45.90
N GLU A 483 -4.16 2.94 46.53
CA GLU A 483 -4.97 3.25 47.70
C GLU A 483 -6.42 3.60 47.36
N ASP A 484 -6.64 4.43 46.34
CA ASP A 484 -7.96 4.98 46.01
C ASP A 484 -8.80 4.07 45.12
N VAL A 485 -8.19 3.11 44.42
CA VAL A 485 -8.89 2.19 43.50
C VAL A 485 -8.75 0.75 43.96
N LEU A 486 -7.52 0.26 44.12
CA LEU A 486 -7.30 -1.17 44.38
C LEU A 486 -7.68 -1.60 45.80
N ARG A 487 -7.43 -0.80 46.84
CA ARG A 487 -7.89 -1.16 48.19
C ARG A 487 -9.43 -1.21 48.27
N PRO A 488 -10.19 -0.22 47.76
CA PRO A 488 -11.66 -0.28 47.70
C PRO A 488 -12.22 -1.44 46.87
N ILE A 489 -11.55 -1.83 45.78
CA ILE A 489 -11.99 -2.94 44.92
C ILE A 489 -11.82 -4.32 45.57
N GLY A 490 -11.09 -4.40 46.71
CA GLY A 490 -10.90 -5.61 47.51
C GLY A 490 -9.46 -6.11 47.61
N CYS A 491 -8.46 -5.36 47.14
CA CYS A 491 -7.06 -5.75 47.27
C CYS A 491 -6.50 -5.47 48.67
N THR A 492 -5.51 -6.26 49.08
CA THR A 492 -4.62 -5.90 50.20
C THR A 492 -3.49 -5.04 49.65
N VAL A 493 -3.34 -3.83 50.18
CA VAL A 493 -2.32 -2.88 49.75
C VAL A 493 -1.43 -2.54 50.94
N GLU A 494 -0.13 -2.70 50.78
CA GLU A 494 0.89 -2.38 51.78
C GLU A 494 1.89 -1.42 51.15
N GLN A 495 2.04 -0.23 51.73
CA GLN A 495 2.96 0.79 51.24
C GLN A 495 4.01 1.13 52.29
N SER A 496 5.27 1.16 51.87
CA SER A 496 6.33 1.90 52.56
C SER A 496 6.44 3.31 51.96
N ASP A 497 7.41 4.12 52.41
CA ASP A 497 7.67 5.42 51.80
C ASP A 497 8.06 5.29 50.32
N TYR A 498 8.73 4.18 49.94
CA TYR A 498 9.32 4.01 48.60
C TYR A 498 8.83 2.77 47.83
N SER A 499 7.98 1.92 48.42
CA SER A 499 7.49 0.70 47.76
C SER A 499 5.99 0.50 47.97
N THR A 500 5.35 -0.17 47.01
CA THR A 500 3.92 -0.51 47.05
C THR A 500 3.74 -1.97 46.69
N THR A 501 3.24 -2.76 47.64
CA THR A 501 2.89 -4.17 47.47
C THR A 501 1.37 -4.32 47.39
N VAL A 502 0.89 -5.00 46.36
CA VAL A 502 -0.54 -5.25 46.15
C VAL A 502 -0.77 -6.74 45.99
N ARG A 503 -1.73 -7.26 46.76
CA ARG A 503 -2.28 -8.61 46.64
C ARG A 503 -3.74 -8.54 46.23
N GLY A 504 -4.05 -9.12 45.08
CA GLY A 504 -5.42 -9.18 44.57
C GLY A 504 -6.32 -10.11 45.41
N PRO A 505 -7.64 -9.86 45.44
CA PRO A 505 -8.59 -10.82 46.01
C PRO A 505 -8.67 -12.10 45.14
N PRO A 506 -9.28 -13.19 45.63
CA PRO A 506 -9.52 -14.36 44.80
C PRO A 506 -10.22 -14.00 43.48
N ARG A 507 -9.85 -14.68 42.39
CA ARG A 507 -10.34 -14.39 41.04
C ARG A 507 -11.87 -14.30 40.99
N GLY A 508 -12.38 -13.22 40.39
CA GLY A 508 -13.81 -12.95 40.28
C GLY A 508 -14.46 -12.34 41.52
N GLN A 509 -13.71 -11.98 42.57
CA GLN A 509 -14.26 -11.35 43.79
C GLN A 509 -14.00 -9.84 43.88
N LEU A 510 -13.80 -9.17 42.75
CA LEU A 510 -13.63 -7.72 42.71
C LEU A 510 -14.96 -7.03 43.05
N LYS A 511 -14.92 -6.01 43.92
CA LYS A 511 -16.10 -5.25 44.33
C LYS A 511 -16.34 -4.05 43.42
N PRO A 512 -17.59 -3.72 43.05
CA PRO A 512 -17.89 -2.52 42.29
C PRO A 512 -17.52 -1.26 43.10
N LEU A 513 -17.17 -0.18 42.39
CA LEU A 513 -16.86 1.11 43.01
C LEU A 513 -17.99 2.10 42.68
N PRO A 514 -18.93 2.37 43.60
CA PRO A 514 -20.12 3.18 43.30
C PRO A 514 -19.78 4.54 42.68
N HIS A 515 -18.67 5.15 43.12
CA HIS A 515 -18.14 6.38 42.57
C HIS A 515 -16.64 6.47 42.83
N VAL A 516 -15.86 6.88 41.83
CA VAL A 516 -14.43 7.21 41.94
C VAL A 516 -14.15 8.50 41.19
N ASP A 517 -13.62 9.49 41.90
CA ASP A 517 -13.06 10.68 41.29
C ASP A 517 -11.62 10.41 40.85
N MET A 518 -11.36 10.56 39.54
CA MET A 518 -10.05 10.31 38.95
C MET A 518 -9.33 11.58 38.52
N GLU A 519 -9.75 12.74 39.00
CA GLU A 519 -9.14 14.03 38.65
C GLU A 519 -7.61 14.03 38.82
N ARG A 520 -7.10 13.40 39.90
CA ARG A 520 -5.67 13.33 40.26
C ARG A 520 -4.91 12.18 39.59
N MET A 521 -5.61 11.21 39.02
CA MET A 521 -5.03 10.00 38.40
C MET A 521 -5.68 9.73 37.04
N ILE A 522 -5.88 10.81 36.29
CA ILE A 522 -6.76 10.87 35.12
C ILE A 522 -6.35 9.90 34.01
N ASP A 523 -5.09 9.53 33.99
CA ASP A 523 -4.44 8.71 32.99
C ASP A 523 -4.52 7.20 33.34
N ALA A 524 -4.85 6.87 34.59
CA ALA A 524 -5.09 5.51 35.10
C ALA A 524 -6.55 5.03 34.90
N PHE A 525 -7.45 5.88 34.42
CA PHE A 525 -8.88 5.56 34.30
C PHE A 525 -9.17 4.37 33.36
N LEU A 526 -8.35 4.18 32.32
CA LEU A 526 -8.48 3.04 31.41
C LEU A 526 -8.21 1.72 32.15
N THR A 527 -7.21 1.72 33.03
CA THR A 527 -6.88 0.58 33.89
C THR A 527 -8.01 0.31 34.89
N ALA A 528 -8.56 1.34 35.52
CA ALA A 528 -9.73 1.18 36.40
C ALA A 528 -10.96 0.66 35.66
N SER A 529 -11.18 1.14 34.43
CA SER A 529 -12.32 0.73 33.61
C SER A 529 -12.32 -0.76 33.30
N VAL A 530 -11.15 -1.35 33.01
CA VAL A 530 -11.04 -2.81 32.79
C VAL A 530 -11.15 -3.63 34.06
N LEU A 531 -10.80 -3.07 35.22
CA LEU A 531 -11.06 -3.71 36.52
C LEU A 531 -12.55 -3.70 36.86
N ALA A 532 -13.21 -2.55 36.66
CA ALA A 532 -14.65 -2.36 36.86
C ALA A 532 -15.51 -3.27 35.97
N ALA A 533 -15.01 -3.64 34.80
CA ALA A 533 -15.68 -4.54 33.87
C ALA A 533 -15.97 -5.95 34.42
N VAL A 534 -15.21 -6.40 35.43
CA VAL A 534 -15.32 -7.75 36.00
C VAL A 534 -15.57 -7.76 37.51
N THR A 535 -16.22 -6.71 38.01
CA THR A 535 -16.66 -6.65 39.41
C THR A 535 -17.95 -7.43 39.60
N ASN A 536 -18.08 -8.11 40.74
CA ASN A 536 -19.27 -8.86 41.13
C ASN A 536 -20.28 -7.98 41.87
N GLY A 537 -21.49 -7.86 41.33
CA GLY A 537 -22.60 -7.13 41.94
C GLY A 537 -23.55 -6.55 40.89
N SER A 538 -24.74 -6.12 41.33
CA SER A 538 -25.69 -5.40 40.47
C SER A 538 -25.37 -3.91 40.33
N GLU A 539 -24.50 -3.38 41.19
CA GLU A 539 -24.12 -1.97 41.18
C GLU A 539 -23.14 -1.65 40.03
N ARG A 540 -23.34 -0.49 39.40
CA ARG A 540 -22.45 0.04 38.36
C ARG A 540 -21.28 0.78 38.99
N THR A 541 -20.12 0.74 38.33
CA THR A 541 -18.98 1.59 38.67
C THR A 541 -19.06 2.89 37.89
N SER A 542 -18.93 4.03 38.57
CA SER A 542 -18.90 5.37 37.96
C SER A 542 -17.54 6.03 38.17
N ILE A 543 -16.86 6.38 37.08
CA ILE A 543 -15.56 7.06 37.08
C ILE A 543 -15.77 8.47 36.54
N THR A 544 -15.35 9.47 37.30
CA THR A 544 -15.66 10.89 37.05
C THR A 544 -14.42 11.77 36.91
N SER A 545 -14.62 13.02 36.48
CA SER A 545 -13.55 14.03 36.30
C SER A 545 -12.52 13.67 35.22
N ILE A 546 -12.94 13.01 34.14
CA ILE A 546 -12.05 12.52 33.07
C ILE A 546 -12.25 13.22 31.71
N VAL A 547 -12.94 14.37 31.67
CA VAL A 547 -13.31 15.09 30.43
C VAL A 547 -12.14 15.33 29.46
N ASN A 548 -10.93 15.59 29.98
CA ASN A 548 -9.77 15.86 29.15
C ASN A 548 -9.31 14.64 28.31
N GLN A 549 -9.77 13.42 28.65
CA GLN A 549 -9.46 12.18 27.95
C GLN A 549 -10.19 12.06 26.60
N ARG A 550 -11.13 12.96 26.29
CA ARG A 550 -11.82 13.04 25.00
C ARG A 550 -10.94 13.56 23.86
N VAL A 551 -9.95 14.40 24.16
CA VAL A 551 -9.10 15.10 23.17
C VAL A 551 -7.61 14.88 23.47
N LYS A 552 -7.24 13.69 23.97
CA LYS A 552 -5.83 13.27 24.10
C LYS A 552 -5.33 12.73 22.76
N GLU A 553 -4.81 11.51 22.74
CA GLU A 553 -4.39 10.82 21.51
C GLU A 553 -5.61 10.39 20.68
N CYS A 554 -6.67 9.96 21.37
CA CYS A 554 -7.97 9.65 20.81
C CYS A 554 -9.07 10.05 21.80
N ASN A 555 -10.34 9.89 21.42
CA ASN A 555 -11.44 9.95 22.39
C ASN A 555 -11.43 8.66 23.22
N ARG A 556 -10.62 8.65 24.29
CA ARG A 556 -10.37 7.46 25.13
C ARG A 556 -11.63 6.98 25.84
N ILE A 557 -12.53 7.88 26.25
CA ILE A 557 -13.79 7.52 26.90
C ILE A 557 -14.67 6.71 25.94
N ALA A 558 -14.92 7.24 24.75
CA ALA A 558 -15.69 6.53 23.72
C ALA A 558 -15.00 5.24 23.26
N ALA A 559 -13.66 5.25 23.18
CA ALA A 559 -12.88 4.06 22.87
C ALA A 559 -13.09 2.95 23.92
N MET A 560 -13.05 3.26 25.21
CA MET A 560 -13.30 2.30 26.28
C MET A 560 -14.73 1.74 26.20
N VAL A 561 -15.75 2.57 26.06
CA VAL A 561 -17.16 2.13 25.92
C VAL A 561 -17.31 1.14 24.76
N HIS A 562 -16.82 1.52 23.58
CA HIS A 562 -16.94 0.68 22.38
C HIS A 562 -16.15 -0.63 22.49
N LYS A 563 -14.94 -0.60 23.05
CA LYS A 563 -14.10 -1.81 23.15
C LYS A 563 -14.52 -2.74 24.28
N LEU A 564 -15.01 -2.22 25.42
CA LEU A 564 -15.63 -3.05 26.46
C LEU A 564 -16.91 -3.73 25.94
N GLY A 565 -17.69 -3.04 25.12
CA GLY A 565 -18.86 -3.62 24.44
C GLY A 565 -18.54 -4.89 23.64
N LYS A 566 -17.36 -4.98 23.02
CA LYS A 566 -16.93 -6.19 22.30
C LYS A 566 -16.71 -7.42 23.20
N PHE A 567 -16.41 -7.19 24.48
CA PHE A 567 -16.32 -8.24 25.49
C PHE A 567 -17.67 -8.58 26.11
N GLY A 568 -18.77 -7.97 25.63
CA GLY A 568 -20.11 -8.15 26.17
C GLY A 568 -20.43 -7.30 27.40
N ILE A 569 -19.58 -6.33 27.73
CA ILE A 569 -19.75 -5.43 28.88
C ILE A 569 -20.59 -4.24 28.47
N THR A 570 -21.57 -3.87 29.30
CA THR A 570 -22.37 -2.67 29.08
C THR A 570 -21.72 -1.48 29.77
N ALA A 571 -21.41 -0.44 29.02
CA ALA A 571 -20.84 0.81 29.52
C ALA A 571 -21.45 1.99 28.76
N GLY A 572 -21.36 3.18 29.33
CA GLY A 572 -21.81 4.40 28.69
C GLY A 572 -21.00 5.61 29.14
N GLU A 573 -21.10 6.69 28.37
CA GLU A 573 -20.42 7.96 28.64
C GLU A 573 -21.42 9.03 29.05
N LEU A 574 -21.01 9.91 29.96
CA LEU A 574 -21.63 11.21 30.23
C LEU A 574 -20.64 12.32 29.83
N GLU A 575 -20.96 13.59 30.05
CA GLU A 575 -20.13 14.71 29.58
C GLU A 575 -18.66 14.61 30.04
N ASP A 576 -18.45 14.28 31.32
CA ASP A 576 -17.16 14.14 32.00
C ASP A 576 -16.90 12.77 32.62
N ASP A 577 -17.83 11.80 32.47
CA ASP A 577 -17.80 10.52 33.16
C ASP A 577 -17.89 9.29 32.24
N ILE A 578 -17.49 8.14 32.78
CA ILE A 578 -17.81 6.81 32.24
C ILE A 578 -18.46 5.95 33.33
N TRP A 579 -19.53 5.25 32.98
CA TRP A 579 -20.12 4.22 33.84
C TRP A 579 -20.00 2.84 33.20
N ILE A 580 -19.77 1.82 34.04
CA ILE A 580 -19.48 0.45 33.61
C ILE A 580 -20.29 -0.52 34.47
N GLN A 581 -21.06 -1.39 33.83
CA GLN A 581 -21.75 -2.50 34.48
C GLN A 581 -20.81 -3.72 34.49
N GLY A 582 -20.28 -4.05 35.66
CA GLY A 582 -19.47 -5.25 35.84
C GLY A 582 -20.26 -6.54 35.57
N ILE A 583 -19.57 -7.56 35.05
CA ILE A 583 -20.11 -8.91 34.83
C ILE A 583 -19.18 -9.96 35.43
N ASP A 584 -19.69 -11.18 35.63
CA ASP A 584 -18.81 -12.32 35.92
C ASP A 584 -17.81 -12.50 34.77
N TYR A 585 -16.52 -12.59 35.08
CA TYR A 585 -15.47 -12.77 34.10
C TYR A 585 -15.68 -14.03 33.22
N ASN A 586 -16.36 -15.07 33.72
CA ASN A 586 -16.71 -16.25 32.93
C ASN A 586 -17.74 -15.96 31.81
N SER A 587 -18.42 -14.81 31.88
CA SER A 587 -19.39 -14.35 30.89
C SER A 587 -18.77 -13.43 29.83
N LEU A 588 -17.47 -13.13 29.92
CA LEU A 588 -16.77 -12.31 28.92
C LEU A 588 -16.83 -12.98 27.54
N LYS A 589 -17.19 -12.19 26.54
CA LYS A 589 -17.19 -12.62 25.13
C LYS A 589 -15.80 -12.41 24.53
N THR A 590 -15.40 -13.29 23.62
CA THR A 590 -14.23 -13.05 22.78
C THR A 590 -14.57 -11.97 21.73
N PRO A 591 -13.81 -10.86 21.66
CA PRO A 591 -14.09 -9.79 20.70
C PRO A 591 -13.89 -10.26 19.25
N GLU A 592 -14.97 -10.29 18.47
CA GLU A 592 -14.92 -10.63 17.05
C GLU A 592 -14.12 -9.54 16.27
N GLY A 593 -13.16 -10.00 15.46
CA GLY A 593 -12.21 -9.12 14.77
C GLY A 593 -11.20 -8.40 15.66
N GLY A 594 -11.06 -8.79 16.94
CA GLY A 594 -10.03 -8.25 17.85
C GLY A 594 -10.30 -6.86 18.43
N VAL A 595 -9.33 -6.34 19.17
CA VAL A 595 -9.35 -5.05 19.87
C VAL A 595 -8.46 -4.04 19.13
N HIS A 596 -9.08 -3.02 18.55
CA HIS A 596 -8.38 -1.90 17.93
C HIS A 596 -7.92 -0.91 19.01
N CYS A 597 -6.64 -0.54 18.98
CA CYS A 597 -6.05 0.27 20.04
C CYS A 597 -5.96 1.77 19.70
N TYR A 598 -6.33 2.20 18.49
CA TYR A 598 -6.28 3.62 18.06
C TYR A 598 -4.89 4.25 18.09
N ASP A 599 -3.84 3.40 18.01
CA ASP A 599 -2.44 3.77 18.27
C ASP A 599 -2.20 4.40 19.66
N ASP A 600 -3.15 4.18 20.59
CA ASP A 600 -3.07 4.62 21.97
C ASP A 600 -2.51 3.49 22.84
N HIS A 601 -1.34 3.76 23.43
CA HIS A 601 -0.62 2.79 24.24
C HIS A 601 -1.39 2.39 25.51
N ARG A 602 -2.18 3.30 26.10
CA ARG A 602 -2.94 3.03 27.33
C ARG A 602 -4.13 2.12 27.05
N VAL A 603 -4.81 2.32 25.90
CA VAL A 603 -5.89 1.43 25.47
C VAL A 603 -5.36 0.01 25.26
N ALA A 604 -4.24 -0.12 24.54
CA ALA A 604 -3.62 -1.42 24.27
C ALA A 604 -3.23 -2.16 25.57
N MET A 605 -2.56 -1.48 26.51
CA MET A 605 -2.14 -2.08 27.77
C MET A 605 -3.34 -2.40 28.68
N SER A 606 -4.36 -1.56 28.75
CA SER A 606 -5.53 -1.82 29.61
C SER A 606 -6.28 -3.07 29.16
N PHE A 607 -6.57 -3.19 27.86
CA PHE A 607 -7.27 -4.37 27.36
C PHE A 607 -6.39 -5.63 27.33
N SER A 608 -5.06 -5.51 27.32
CA SER A 608 -4.20 -6.68 27.49
C SER A 608 -4.37 -7.29 28.89
N VAL A 609 -4.57 -6.46 29.93
CA VAL A 609 -4.91 -6.93 31.28
C VAL A 609 -6.26 -7.66 31.28
N LEU A 610 -7.31 -7.09 30.67
CA LEU A 610 -8.64 -7.74 30.60
C LEU A 610 -8.59 -9.09 29.86
N ALA A 611 -7.82 -9.15 28.77
CA ALA A 611 -7.67 -10.35 27.95
C ALA A 611 -7.07 -11.54 28.72
N LEU A 612 -6.25 -11.30 29.76
CA LEU A 612 -5.62 -12.36 30.55
C LEU A 612 -6.62 -13.23 31.31
N ILE A 613 -7.80 -12.70 31.65
CA ILE A 613 -8.80 -13.43 32.45
C ILE A 613 -10.01 -13.91 31.65
N ALA A 614 -10.10 -13.56 30.37
CA ALA A 614 -11.19 -14.02 29.51
C ALA A 614 -11.19 -15.57 29.42
N PRO A 615 -12.35 -16.23 29.48
CA PRO A 615 -12.45 -17.69 29.47
C PRO A 615 -12.14 -18.26 28.08
N GLU A 616 -11.37 -19.35 28.04
CA GLU A 616 -11.16 -20.14 26.82
C GLU A 616 -12.31 -21.14 26.65
N SER A 617 -13.34 -20.81 25.86
CA SER A 617 -14.32 -21.81 25.45
C SER A 617 -13.72 -22.77 24.41
N ASN A 618 -13.94 -24.08 24.58
CA ASN A 618 -13.38 -25.14 23.74
C ASN A 618 -13.78 -25.02 22.24
N VAL A 619 -12.84 -25.50 21.40
CA VAL A 619 -12.92 -25.74 19.94
C VAL A 619 -12.49 -24.57 19.04
N ALA A 620 -11.25 -24.70 18.53
CA ALA A 620 -10.65 -24.06 17.35
C ALA A 620 -10.55 -22.51 17.33
N ARG A 621 -9.35 -22.02 17.68
CA ARG A 621 -8.78 -20.68 17.40
C ARG A 621 -9.62 -19.47 17.83
N ARG A 622 -9.47 -18.98 19.07
CA ARG A 622 -9.92 -17.61 19.40
C ARG A 622 -8.95 -16.89 20.34
N ASN A 623 -7.83 -16.52 19.75
CA ASN A 623 -6.85 -15.61 20.30
C ASN A 623 -7.37 -14.16 20.26
N ILE A 624 -7.20 -13.37 21.32
CA ILE A 624 -7.58 -11.95 21.30
C ILE A 624 -6.49 -11.18 20.54
N LEU A 625 -6.84 -10.74 19.33
CA LEU A 625 -5.96 -9.98 18.45
C LEU A 625 -5.98 -8.50 18.84
N PHE A 626 -4.85 -7.97 19.28
CA PHE A 626 -4.65 -6.53 19.42
C PHE A 626 -3.97 -5.99 18.19
N TYR A 627 -4.55 -5.01 17.51
CA TYR A 627 -3.93 -4.40 16.33
C TYR A 627 -3.92 -2.88 16.39
N ARG A 628 -2.85 -2.33 15.82
CA ARG A 628 -2.73 -0.89 15.57
C ARG A 628 -3.43 -0.55 14.26
N GLY A 629 -4.08 0.59 14.25
CA GLY A 629 -4.62 1.19 13.04
C GLY A 629 -4.70 2.68 13.25
N ASN A 630 -4.39 3.45 12.21
CA ASN A 630 -4.85 4.83 12.18
C ASN A 630 -6.36 4.77 12.30
N CYS A 631 -6.92 5.58 13.20
CA CYS A 631 -8.34 5.84 13.21
C CYS A 631 -8.67 6.37 11.80
N ARG A 632 -9.17 5.51 10.90
CA ARG A 632 -10.06 6.03 9.87
C ARG A 632 -11.15 6.73 10.66
N PRO A 633 -11.53 7.98 10.32
CA PRO A 633 -12.68 8.59 10.93
C PRO A 633 -13.79 7.54 10.92
N CYS A 634 -14.21 7.10 12.10
CA CYS A 634 -15.39 6.25 12.20
C CYS A 634 -16.45 6.91 11.32
N HIS A 635 -17.13 6.15 10.48
CA HIS A 635 -18.25 6.61 9.64
C HIS A 635 -19.47 7.04 10.49
N GLY A 636 -19.23 7.77 11.58
CA GLY A 636 -20.21 8.19 12.59
C GLY A 636 -19.87 9.53 13.24
N ILE A 637 -18.92 10.31 12.72
CA ILE A 637 -19.06 11.77 12.80
C ILE A 637 -20.03 12.11 11.66
N PRO A 638 -21.15 12.81 11.90
CA PRO A 638 -21.94 13.30 10.78
C PRO A 638 -21.01 14.17 9.92
N GLN A 639 -20.77 13.75 8.69
CA GLN A 639 -20.04 14.50 7.66
C GLN A 639 -20.86 15.74 7.26
N HIS A 640 -21.23 16.59 8.21
CA HIS A 640 -21.68 17.94 7.92
C HIS A 640 -20.44 18.74 7.49
N GLY A 641 -20.07 18.62 6.22
CA GLY A 641 -19.10 19.51 5.58
C GLY A 641 -18.23 18.93 4.46
N GLN A 642 -18.08 17.61 4.33
CA GLN A 642 -17.16 17.04 3.31
C GLN A 642 -17.79 16.84 1.92
N ASN A 643 -19.11 16.94 1.78
CA ASN A 643 -19.83 16.82 0.51
C ASN A 643 -20.63 18.09 0.19
N GLN A 644 -20.00 19.26 0.27
CA GLN A 644 -20.63 20.53 -0.11
C GLN A 644 -19.83 21.20 -1.22
N ALA A 645 -20.49 21.49 -2.33
CA ALA A 645 -19.95 22.34 -3.39
C ALA A 645 -20.24 23.79 -3.01
N TYR A 646 -19.20 24.60 -2.86
CA TYR A 646 -19.31 26.03 -2.55
C TYR A 646 -19.01 26.83 -3.81
N ALA A 647 -19.89 27.76 -4.17
CA ALA A 647 -19.58 28.79 -5.15
C ALA A 647 -18.86 29.93 -4.42
N CYS A 648 -17.55 30.06 -4.60
CA CYS A 648 -16.77 31.14 -4.01
C CYS A 648 -16.94 32.44 -4.81
N GLY A 649 -16.93 33.59 -4.13
CA GLY A 649 -16.86 34.91 -4.79
C GLY A 649 -15.46 35.21 -5.35
N GLU A 650 -15.35 36.22 -6.21
CA GLU A 650 -14.17 36.55 -7.05
C GLU A 650 -12.82 36.78 -6.32
N TYR A 651 -12.79 36.83 -4.98
CA TYR A 651 -11.58 37.11 -4.20
C TYR A 651 -11.12 35.89 -3.40
N GLY A 652 -10.34 35.01 -4.04
CA GLY A 652 -9.77 33.81 -3.43
C GLY A 652 -8.54 34.08 -2.55
N ARG A 653 -8.73 34.15 -1.22
CA ARG A 653 -7.60 34.20 -0.25
C ARG A 653 -7.55 33.03 0.75
N CYS A 654 -8.57 32.18 0.81
CA CYS A 654 -8.65 31.08 1.80
C CYS A 654 -8.37 29.67 1.25
N LEU A 655 -7.98 29.52 -0.03
CA LEU A 655 -7.90 28.20 -0.69
C LEU A 655 -6.51 27.55 -0.69
N GLU A 656 -5.43 28.29 -0.45
CA GLU A 656 -4.07 27.73 -0.41
C GLU A 656 -3.49 27.76 1.00
N SER A 657 -3.58 26.65 1.72
CA SER A 657 -2.74 26.47 2.90
C SER A 657 -1.29 26.24 2.45
N SER A 658 -0.49 27.30 2.59
CA SER A 658 0.98 27.36 2.66
C SER A 658 1.81 27.31 1.36
N GLN A 659 1.88 28.44 0.63
CA GLN A 659 3.12 29.18 0.28
C GLN A 659 2.78 30.37 -0.63
N ILE A 660 3.31 31.56 -0.32
CA ILE A 660 3.04 32.81 -1.05
C ILE A 660 3.85 32.82 -2.35
N TRP A 661 3.16 32.81 -3.50
CA TRP A 661 3.74 33.20 -4.80
C TRP A 661 3.12 34.54 -5.23
N PRO A 662 3.92 35.53 -5.66
CA PRO A 662 3.39 36.70 -6.34
C PRO A 662 3.12 36.36 -7.81
N ASP A 663 1.96 36.80 -8.29
CA ASP A 663 1.51 36.90 -9.69
C ASP A 663 0.80 35.67 -10.34
N CYS A 664 -0.53 35.77 -10.36
CA CYS A 664 -1.49 35.35 -11.41
C CYS A 664 -1.35 33.96 -12.08
N ILE A 665 -1.28 32.87 -11.31
CA ILE A 665 -1.84 31.57 -11.73
C ILE A 665 -3.06 31.32 -10.84
N PRO A 666 -4.27 31.01 -11.37
CA PRO A 666 -5.48 30.97 -10.56
C PRO A 666 -5.42 29.86 -9.51
N CYS A 667 -6.10 30.07 -8.38
CA CYS A 667 -6.29 29.12 -7.28
C CYS A 667 -7.16 27.88 -7.66
N ASP A 668 -7.13 27.47 -8.93
CA ASP A 668 -8.00 26.45 -9.51
C ASP A 668 -7.31 25.09 -9.54
N TYR A 669 -7.87 24.13 -8.79
CA TYR A 669 -7.41 22.73 -8.79
C TYR A 669 -7.98 21.92 -9.96
N LEU A 670 -9.07 22.39 -10.59
CA LEU A 670 -9.70 21.73 -11.74
C LEU A 670 -10.16 22.80 -12.75
N LEU A 671 -9.89 22.59 -14.04
CA LEU A 671 -10.27 23.50 -15.14
C LEU A 671 -11.18 22.74 -16.11
N VAL A 672 -12.42 23.19 -16.22
CA VAL A 672 -13.42 22.66 -17.15
C VAL A 672 -13.90 23.83 -18.00
N ASP A 673 -13.48 23.86 -19.25
CA ASP A 673 -13.97 24.82 -20.25
C ASP A 673 -14.83 24.06 -21.27
N THR A 674 -16.07 24.49 -21.45
CA THR A 674 -16.99 23.89 -22.42
C THR A 674 -16.69 24.46 -23.80
N THR A 675 -15.80 23.81 -24.55
CA THR A 675 -15.49 24.22 -25.91
C THR A 675 -16.57 23.72 -26.88
N ASP A 676 -17.40 24.65 -27.37
CA ASP A 676 -18.44 24.60 -28.42
C ASP A 676 -19.89 24.80 -27.93
N SER A 677 -20.54 25.87 -28.42
CA SER A 677 -21.98 26.16 -28.33
C SER A 677 -22.92 25.10 -28.94
N ASN A 678 -22.39 24.01 -29.53
CA ASN A 678 -23.12 22.88 -30.12
C ASN A 678 -22.66 21.50 -29.60
N GLY A 679 -21.83 21.42 -28.56
CA GLY A 679 -21.63 20.18 -27.81
C GLY A 679 -20.88 19.04 -28.53
N VAL A 680 -20.03 19.31 -29.52
CA VAL A 680 -19.13 18.30 -30.10
C VAL A 680 -17.69 18.59 -29.68
N ALA A 681 -17.19 17.85 -28.69
CA ALA A 681 -15.79 17.91 -28.27
C ALA A 681 -14.87 17.42 -29.39
N THR A 682 -14.21 18.34 -30.09
CA THR A 682 -13.13 18.01 -31.01
C THR A 682 -11.82 17.96 -30.23
N VAL A 683 -11.33 16.75 -29.92
CA VAL A 683 -9.97 16.59 -29.37
C VAL A 683 -8.98 16.84 -30.50
N ALA A 684 -8.47 18.07 -30.58
CA ALA A 684 -7.35 18.39 -31.45
C ALA A 684 -6.09 17.67 -30.92
N PHE A 685 -5.63 16.63 -31.62
CA PHE A 685 -4.25 16.17 -31.50
C PHE A 685 -3.33 17.28 -32.02
N GLY A 686 -2.97 18.22 -31.15
CA GLY A 686 -1.93 19.19 -31.42
C GLY A 686 -0.61 18.44 -31.67
N LYS A 687 -0.06 18.59 -32.88
CA LYS A 687 1.36 18.27 -33.14
C LYS A 687 2.23 19.24 -32.34
N THR A 688 2.49 18.92 -31.09
CA THR A 688 3.71 19.36 -30.41
C THR A 688 4.63 18.17 -30.28
N GLN A 689 5.08 17.63 -31.42
CA GLN A 689 6.43 17.06 -31.50
C GLN A 689 7.41 18.25 -31.57
N LEU A 690 7.48 19.03 -30.49
CA LEU A 690 8.70 19.76 -30.23
C LEU A 690 9.63 18.75 -29.53
N PRO A 691 10.94 18.78 -29.78
CA PRO A 691 11.88 18.09 -28.92
C PRO A 691 11.79 18.76 -27.56
N ILE A 692 10.88 18.27 -26.70
CA ILE A 692 10.70 18.75 -25.34
C ILE A 692 12.01 18.57 -24.55
N SER A 693 13.00 17.81 -25.06
CA SER A 693 14.28 17.51 -24.40
C SER A 693 15.09 18.68 -23.83
N GLN A 694 14.75 19.95 -24.09
CA GLN A 694 15.46 21.11 -23.54
C GLN A 694 14.61 22.12 -22.75
N ASP A 695 13.27 22.03 -22.73
CA ASP A 695 12.40 23.03 -22.07
C ASP A 695 11.63 22.45 -20.87
N GLN A 696 12.30 22.43 -19.72
CA GLN A 696 11.75 21.98 -18.43
C GLN A 696 10.59 22.84 -17.92
N GLY A 697 10.56 24.13 -18.26
CA GLY A 697 9.49 25.03 -17.85
C GLY A 697 8.19 24.72 -18.57
N ARG A 698 8.24 24.61 -19.89
CA ARG A 698 7.04 24.34 -20.71
C ARG A 698 6.44 22.96 -20.45
N ALA A 699 7.26 21.95 -20.19
CA ALA A 699 6.75 20.62 -19.83
C ALA A 699 6.01 20.64 -18.48
N LEU A 700 6.52 21.38 -17.49
CA LEU A 700 5.87 21.53 -16.19
C LEU A 700 4.49 22.18 -16.33
N GLU A 701 4.38 23.23 -17.16
CA GLU A 701 3.09 23.89 -17.46
C GLU A 701 2.08 22.91 -18.06
N LEU A 702 2.48 22.09 -19.03
CA LEU A 702 1.60 21.09 -19.65
C LEU A 702 1.18 20.00 -18.67
N TYR A 703 2.07 19.58 -17.77
CA TYR A 703 1.73 18.62 -16.72
C TYR A 703 0.74 19.20 -15.70
N ILE A 704 0.91 20.46 -15.31
CA ILE A 704 -0.05 21.15 -14.44
C ILE A 704 -1.40 21.29 -15.16
N ALA A 705 -1.41 21.69 -16.43
CA ALA A 705 -2.64 21.78 -17.22
C ALA A 705 -3.38 20.43 -17.29
N ALA A 706 -2.66 19.34 -17.57
CA ALA A 706 -3.22 17.98 -17.60
C ALA A 706 -3.82 17.56 -16.25
N LEU A 707 -3.18 17.94 -15.14
CA LEU A 707 -3.68 17.71 -13.79
C LEU A 707 -4.94 18.53 -13.50
N THR A 708 -4.95 19.80 -13.87
CA THR A 708 -6.13 20.66 -13.73
C THR A 708 -7.28 20.20 -14.61
N MET A 709 -7.03 19.62 -15.79
CA MET A 709 -8.09 19.05 -16.63
C MET A 709 -8.69 17.75 -16.06
N GLY A 710 -8.10 17.18 -14.99
CA GLY A 710 -8.61 15.98 -14.34
C GLY A 710 -8.45 14.69 -15.16
N LEU A 711 -7.44 14.61 -16.04
CA LEU A 711 -7.20 13.43 -16.88
C LEU A 711 -7.03 12.16 -16.03
N GLU A 712 -7.61 11.03 -16.45
CA GLU A 712 -7.55 9.78 -15.68
C GLU A 712 -6.12 9.23 -15.55
N SER A 713 -5.29 9.47 -16.57
CA SER A 713 -3.88 9.06 -16.59
C SER A 713 -2.98 10.07 -17.28
N ILE A 714 -1.77 10.25 -16.74
CA ILE A 714 -0.75 11.15 -17.26
C ILE A 714 0.58 10.41 -17.36
N ASP A 715 1.20 10.46 -18.54
CA ASP A 715 2.52 9.87 -18.78
C ASP A 715 3.63 10.86 -18.40
N LEU A 716 4.37 10.54 -17.34
CA LEU A 716 5.49 11.32 -16.83
C LEU A 716 6.80 10.55 -17.04
N GLU A 717 7.66 11.06 -17.93
CA GLU A 717 8.95 10.44 -18.15
C GLU A 717 9.87 10.68 -16.94
N ILE A 718 10.55 9.62 -16.46
CA ILE A 718 11.32 9.67 -15.20
C ILE A 718 12.51 10.65 -15.18
N THR A 719 12.91 11.15 -16.35
CA THR A 719 13.97 12.15 -16.53
C THR A 719 13.50 13.57 -16.19
N TRP A 720 12.19 13.78 -16.00
CA TRP A 720 11.57 15.09 -15.78
C TRP A 720 11.27 15.39 -14.30
N PRO A 721 11.16 16.68 -13.92
CA PRO A 721 10.81 17.09 -12.56
C PRO A 721 9.46 16.52 -12.09
N ARG A 722 9.36 16.20 -10.79
CA ARG A 722 8.24 15.43 -10.22
C ARG A 722 7.04 16.32 -9.89
N VAL A 723 5.91 16.11 -10.57
CA VAL A 723 4.59 16.74 -10.28
C VAL A 723 3.66 15.89 -9.40
N THR A 724 4.20 14.87 -8.75
CA THR A 724 3.39 13.84 -8.08
C THR A 724 2.67 14.30 -6.82
N SER A 725 3.06 15.43 -6.22
CA SER A 725 2.38 16.02 -5.06
C SER A 725 0.98 16.54 -5.40
N SER A 726 0.78 17.00 -6.63
CA SER A 726 -0.47 17.64 -7.09
C SER A 726 -1.34 16.70 -7.93
N LYS A 727 -1.05 15.39 -7.94
CA LYS A 727 -1.67 14.47 -8.89
C LYS A 727 -3.18 14.24 -8.70
N GLY A 728 -3.73 14.59 -7.53
CA GLY A 728 -5.12 14.27 -7.17
C GLY A 728 -5.47 12.80 -7.39
N TYR A 729 -6.53 12.56 -8.19
CA TYR A 729 -6.98 11.23 -8.60
C TYR A 729 -6.33 10.72 -9.91
N SER A 730 -5.60 11.57 -10.63
CA SER A 730 -4.92 11.19 -11.88
C SER A 730 -3.86 10.12 -11.62
N LYS A 731 -3.88 9.07 -12.45
CA LYS A 731 -2.90 7.98 -12.38
C LYS A 731 -1.65 8.35 -13.15
N ILE A 732 -0.51 8.42 -12.46
CA ILE A 732 0.78 8.69 -13.11
C ILE A 732 1.32 7.39 -13.71
N ILE A 733 1.52 7.41 -15.03
CA ILE A 733 2.29 6.42 -15.76
C ILE A 733 3.73 6.94 -15.81
N ALA A 734 4.59 6.44 -14.93
CA ALA A 734 6.01 6.75 -14.99
C ALA A 734 6.64 6.01 -16.18
N SER A 735 7.20 6.71 -17.17
CA SER A 735 7.74 6.10 -18.38
C SER A 735 9.26 6.25 -18.55
N HIS A 736 9.87 5.33 -19.30
CA HIS A 736 11.25 5.46 -19.78
C HIS A 736 11.45 4.76 -21.13
N ASN A 737 12.14 5.43 -22.05
CA ASN A 737 12.42 4.93 -23.40
C ASN A 737 13.94 4.80 -23.64
N ASP A 738 14.40 3.61 -24.05
CA ASP A 738 15.77 3.34 -24.51
C ASP A 738 15.80 3.15 -26.03
N VAL A 739 15.91 4.27 -26.76
CA VAL A 739 15.90 4.27 -28.23
C VAL A 739 17.23 3.80 -28.83
N GLY A 740 18.33 3.94 -28.09
CA GLY A 740 19.68 3.49 -28.51
C GLY A 740 19.90 1.98 -28.37
N GLY A 741 19.09 1.31 -27.55
CA GLY A 741 19.24 -0.11 -27.26
C GLY A 741 20.51 -0.40 -26.45
N ASP A 742 20.87 0.53 -25.56
CA ASP A 742 22.04 0.47 -24.70
C ASP A 742 21.74 -0.27 -23.38
N LEU A 743 20.46 -0.52 -23.09
CA LEU A 743 20.00 -1.20 -21.88
C LEU A 743 19.47 -2.60 -22.19
N PRO A 744 20.32 -3.65 -22.13
CA PRO A 744 19.87 -5.02 -22.34
C PRO A 744 19.00 -5.54 -21.19
N TRP A 745 17.95 -6.30 -21.52
CA TRP A 745 17.01 -6.88 -20.54
C TRP A 745 17.60 -8.01 -19.69
N CYS A 746 18.58 -8.74 -20.24
CA CYS A 746 19.25 -9.85 -19.57
C CYS A 746 20.11 -9.40 -18.38
N ASN A 747 20.43 -8.11 -18.29
CA ASN A 747 21.27 -7.52 -17.27
C ASN A 747 20.49 -6.56 -16.36
N ALA A 748 21.06 -6.27 -15.19
CA ALA A 748 20.45 -5.48 -14.12
C ALA A 748 20.13 -4.00 -14.47
N PHE A 749 20.43 -3.53 -15.67
CA PHE A 749 20.38 -2.11 -16.06
C PHE A 749 18.99 -1.48 -15.92
N TRP A 750 17.93 -2.21 -16.27
CA TRP A 750 16.55 -1.72 -16.17
C TRP A 750 16.05 -1.55 -14.73
N ILE A 751 16.83 -2.01 -13.75
CA ILE A 751 16.40 -2.11 -12.36
C ILE A 751 16.76 -0.86 -11.56
N SER A 752 17.81 -0.15 -11.92
CA SER A 752 18.02 1.22 -11.41
C SER A 752 16.83 2.13 -11.77
N LYS A 753 16.17 1.83 -12.90
CA LYS A 753 14.96 2.49 -13.41
C LYS A 753 13.67 1.75 -13.03
N PHE A 754 13.71 0.84 -12.05
CA PHE A 754 12.62 -0.10 -11.74
C PHE A 754 11.31 0.59 -11.35
N ASN A 755 11.38 1.76 -10.72
CA ASN A 755 10.23 2.49 -10.18
C ASN A 755 9.28 3.08 -11.25
N SER A 756 9.53 2.88 -12.54
CA SER A 756 8.65 3.31 -13.63
C SER A 756 7.66 2.21 -14.07
N THR A 757 6.45 2.61 -14.45
CA THR A 757 5.32 1.73 -14.82
C THR A 757 5.28 1.37 -16.31
N LEU A 758 5.90 2.18 -17.18
CA LEU A 758 5.96 1.98 -18.64
C LEU A 758 7.41 2.03 -19.12
N LYS A 759 7.87 1.01 -19.84
CA LYS A 759 9.27 0.89 -20.28
C LYS A 759 9.35 0.41 -21.72
N TYR A 760 10.19 1.06 -22.51
CA TYR A 760 10.49 0.66 -23.88
C TYR A 760 11.98 0.38 -24.06
N GLY A 761 12.33 -0.84 -24.42
CA GLY A 761 13.67 -1.22 -24.91
C GLY A 761 13.66 -1.37 -26.42
N GLN A 762 14.83 -1.58 -27.01
CA GLN A 762 14.96 -1.84 -28.45
C GLN A 762 15.33 -3.32 -28.68
N ALA A 763 14.54 -4.04 -29.48
CA ALA A 763 14.87 -5.42 -29.85
C ALA A 763 15.81 -5.46 -31.07
N LYS A 764 17.06 -5.87 -30.84
CA LYS A 764 18.07 -6.20 -31.86
C LYS A 764 17.91 -7.66 -32.33
N SER A 765 17.41 -8.55 -31.47
CA SER A 765 17.20 -9.98 -31.72
C SER A 765 15.83 -10.47 -31.20
N ILE A 766 15.45 -11.71 -31.58
CA ILE A 766 14.25 -12.35 -31.01
C ILE A 766 14.44 -12.68 -29.52
N GLN A 767 15.69 -12.97 -29.11
CA GLN A 767 16.07 -13.32 -27.75
C GLN A 767 15.74 -12.20 -26.76
N ASP A 768 15.87 -10.95 -27.19
CA ASP A 768 15.59 -9.77 -26.38
C ASP A 768 14.13 -9.74 -25.87
N ASN A 769 13.19 -10.36 -26.60
CA ASN A 769 11.80 -10.50 -26.15
C ASN A 769 11.65 -11.56 -25.05
N TYR A 770 12.39 -12.67 -25.13
CA TYR A 770 12.40 -13.68 -24.07
C TYR A 770 13.05 -13.14 -22.80
N ASP A 771 14.14 -12.39 -22.94
CA ASP A 771 14.81 -11.72 -21.83
C ASP A 771 13.89 -10.70 -21.17
N LEU A 772 13.15 -9.92 -21.97
CA LEU A 772 12.09 -9.03 -21.49
C LEU A 772 10.99 -9.79 -20.73
N GLN A 773 10.53 -10.94 -21.23
CA GLN A 773 9.52 -11.75 -20.52
C GLN A 773 10.06 -12.31 -19.20
N ASN A 774 11.32 -12.73 -19.16
CA ASN A 774 11.98 -13.18 -17.92
C ASN A 774 12.09 -12.02 -16.92
N PHE A 775 12.50 -10.84 -17.38
CA PHE A 775 12.50 -9.61 -16.59
C PHE A 775 11.10 -9.32 -16.04
N ARG A 776 10.06 -9.40 -16.86
CA ARG A 776 8.66 -9.19 -16.45
C ARG A 776 8.23 -10.19 -15.37
N LYS A 777 8.52 -11.49 -15.53
CA LYS A 777 8.22 -12.52 -14.51
C LYS A 777 8.92 -12.21 -13.18
N CYS A 778 10.18 -11.78 -13.22
CA CYS A 778 10.89 -11.31 -12.02
C CYS A 778 10.25 -10.04 -11.44
N ALA A 779 9.81 -9.10 -12.28
CA ALA A 779 9.22 -7.83 -11.88
C ALA A 779 7.77 -7.93 -11.35
N VAL A 780 6.99 -8.94 -11.76
CA VAL A 780 5.59 -9.13 -11.32
C VAL A 780 5.50 -9.52 -9.83
N THR A 781 6.59 -10.00 -9.21
CA THR A 781 6.67 -10.27 -7.76
C THR A 781 6.53 -9.02 -6.86
N TYR A 782 6.42 -7.82 -7.46
CA TYR A 782 6.37 -6.53 -6.77
C TYR A 782 5.00 -5.84 -6.77
N GLU A 783 3.91 -6.55 -7.12
CA GLU A 783 2.50 -6.09 -7.10
C GLU A 783 2.17 -4.85 -7.98
N THR A 784 3.18 -4.20 -8.57
CA THR A 784 3.02 -3.08 -9.48
C THR A 784 2.79 -3.64 -10.88
N ARG A 785 1.63 -3.35 -11.48
CA ARG A 785 1.37 -3.70 -12.88
C ARG A 785 2.28 -2.86 -13.78
N MET A 786 3.01 -3.51 -14.69
CA MET A 786 3.97 -2.87 -15.59
C MET A 786 3.67 -3.21 -17.04
N ALA A 787 3.86 -2.22 -17.91
CA ALA A 787 3.88 -2.37 -19.35
C ALA A 787 5.34 -2.30 -19.82
N VAL A 788 5.86 -3.42 -20.33
CA VAL A 788 7.27 -3.54 -20.74
C VAL A 788 7.31 -4.03 -22.18
N LEU A 789 7.95 -3.26 -23.06
CA LEU A 789 7.83 -3.44 -24.51
C LEU A 789 9.18 -3.26 -25.20
N ASN A 790 9.34 -3.93 -26.33
CA ASN A 790 10.41 -3.69 -27.28
C ASN A 790 9.88 -2.91 -28.49
N ILE A 791 10.62 -1.89 -28.92
CA ILE A 791 10.37 -1.14 -30.15
C ILE A 791 11.01 -1.88 -31.34
N GLY A 792 10.46 -1.65 -32.54
CA GLY A 792 10.98 -2.21 -33.80
C GLY A 792 10.26 -3.49 -34.23
N GLU A 793 10.52 -3.93 -35.45
CA GLU A 793 9.85 -5.09 -36.05
C GLU A 793 10.09 -6.38 -35.25
N LYS A 794 11.33 -6.61 -34.79
CA LYS A 794 11.69 -7.75 -33.94
C LYS A 794 11.04 -7.68 -32.55
N GLY A 795 10.56 -6.52 -32.14
CA GLY A 795 9.90 -6.29 -30.84
C GLY A 795 8.42 -6.64 -30.80
N LYS A 796 7.78 -6.95 -31.92
CA LYS A 796 6.32 -7.21 -32.01
C LYS A 796 5.81 -8.26 -31.01
N ILE A 797 6.58 -9.32 -30.77
CA ILE A 797 6.22 -10.39 -29.79
C ILE A 797 6.06 -9.82 -28.38
N SER A 798 6.92 -8.87 -27.96
CA SER A 798 6.78 -8.25 -26.64
C SER A 798 5.44 -7.52 -26.47
N ARG A 799 4.92 -6.90 -27.54
CA ARG A 799 3.62 -6.21 -27.56
C ARG A 799 2.47 -7.19 -27.48
N ILE A 800 2.56 -8.32 -28.19
CA ILE A 800 1.57 -9.39 -28.18
C ILE A 800 1.45 -9.99 -26.77
N LEU A 801 2.58 -10.30 -26.13
CA LEU A 801 2.61 -10.96 -24.81
C LEU A 801 2.35 -9.98 -23.64
N ASN A 802 2.41 -8.67 -23.86
CA ASN A 802 2.09 -7.69 -22.84
C ASN A 802 0.57 -7.62 -22.61
N SER A 803 0.15 -7.79 -21.36
CA SER A 803 -1.28 -7.92 -20.99
C SER A 803 -1.84 -6.70 -20.25
N PHE A 804 -1.02 -5.68 -20.00
CA PHE A 804 -1.41 -4.50 -19.23
C PHE A 804 -1.02 -3.23 -19.99
N LEU A 805 -2.01 -2.38 -20.32
CA LEU A 805 -1.82 -1.09 -21.02
C LEU A 805 -0.88 -1.18 -22.24
N THR A 806 -1.12 -2.17 -23.12
CA THR A 806 -0.36 -2.28 -24.38
C THR A 806 -0.76 -1.12 -25.31
N PRO A 807 0.18 -0.26 -25.72
CA PRO A 807 -0.09 0.80 -26.67
C PRO A 807 -0.30 0.21 -28.06
N VAL A 808 -1.43 0.53 -28.69
CA VAL A 808 -1.88 0.00 -29.98
C VAL A 808 -2.04 1.09 -31.03
N THR A 809 -2.04 0.71 -32.31
CA THR A 809 -2.40 1.59 -33.43
C THR A 809 -3.78 1.24 -33.96
N HIS A 810 -4.35 2.10 -34.81
CA HIS A 810 -5.58 1.81 -35.53
C HIS A 810 -5.43 2.20 -37.02
N PRO A 811 -5.99 1.45 -37.99
CA PRO A 811 -5.90 1.80 -39.41
C PRO A 811 -6.48 3.17 -39.78
N GLY A 812 -7.45 3.65 -39.00
CA GLY A 812 -8.03 4.98 -39.16
C GLY A 812 -7.18 6.13 -38.61
N LEU A 813 -6.02 5.86 -38.01
CA LEU A 813 -5.09 6.91 -37.56
C LEU A 813 -4.12 7.29 -38.68
N PRO A 814 -3.74 8.57 -38.79
CA PRO A 814 -2.85 9.05 -39.86
C PRO A 814 -1.41 8.53 -39.75
N PHE A 815 -0.98 8.05 -38.57
CA PHE A 815 0.35 7.49 -38.33
C PHE A 815 0.35 6.53 -37.14
N LYS A 816 1.39 5.69 -37.05
CA LYS A 816 1.68 4.86 -35.87
C LYS A 816 2.53 5.67 -34.88
N ALA A 817 2.23 5.57 -33.58
CA ALA A 817 2.96 6.31 -32.55
C ALA A 817 4.39 5.80 -32.35
N ALA A 818 4.65 4.50 -32.59
CA ALA A 818 5.98 3.90 -32.51
C ALA A 818 6.19 2.81 -33.58
N GLN A 819 7.44 2.56 -33.94
CA GLN A 819 7.80 1.49 -34.88
C GLN A 819 7.48 0.10 -34.29
N GLY A 820 6.96 -0.79 -35.12
CA GLY A 820 6.55 -2.15 -34.72
C GLY A 820 5.24 -2.19 -33.92
N GLN A 821 4.49 -1.09 -33.82
CA GLN A 821 3.19 -1.06 -33.15
C GLN A 821 2.13 -1.83 -33.95
N LEU A 822 1.35 -2.61 -33.22
CA LEU A 822 0.28 -3.46 -33.71
C LEU A 822 -1.08 -2.86 -33.33
N SER A 823 -2.08 -3.16 -34.16
CA SER A 823 -3.48 -2.93 -33.84
C SER A 823 -4.01 -4.00 -32.86
N ILE A 824 -5.15 -3.70 -32.25
CA ILE A 824 -5.85 -4.66 -31.38
C ILE A 824 -6.15 -5.96 -32.16
N ALA A 825 -6.56 -5.84 -33.42
CA ALA A 825 -6.82 -6.98 -34.31
C ALA A 825 -5.61 -7.90 -34.46
N GLU A 826 -4.45 -7.32 -34.82
CA GLU A 826 -3.21 -8.07 -35.00
C GLU A 826 -2.75 -8.75 -33.70
N ILE A 827 -2.91 -8.07 -32.55
CA ILE A 827 -2.54 -8.64 -31.23
C ILE A 827 -3.44 -9.83 -30.89
N LEU A 828 -4.76 -9.68 -31.00
CA LEU A 828 -5.71 -10.74 -30.65
C LEU A 828 -5.56 -11.95 -31.59
N GLN A 829 -5.33 -11.72 -32.88
CA GLN A 829 -5.04 -12.79 -33.84
C GLN A 829 -3.75 -13.53 -33.46
N ALA A 830 -2.68 -12.80 -33.13
CA ALA A 830 -1.43 -13.42 -32.72
C ALA A 830 -1.57 -14.21 -31.42
N LEU A 831 -2.28 -13.68 -30.41
CA LEU A 831 -2.60 -14.40 -29.17
C LEU A 831 -3.40 -15.68 -29.42
N SER A 832 -4.32 -15.66 -30.37
CA SER A 832 -5.08 -16.83 -30.79
C SER A 832 -4.19 -17.88 -31.46
N LEU A 833 -3.35 -17.45 -32.41
CA LEU A 833 -2.42 -18.33 -33.12
C LEU A 833 -1.41 -19.04 -32.20
N ILE A 834 -0.98 -18.39 -31.12
CA ILE A 834 -0.06 -18.98 -30.13
C ILE A 834 -0.79 -19.74 -29.00
N GLY A 835 -2.12 -19.90 -29.09
CA GLY A 835 -2.92 -20.64 -28.13
C GLY A 835 -3.15 -19.96 -26.78
N MET A 836 -2.80 -18.67 -26.65
CA MET A 836 -3.04 -17.89 -25.43
C MET A 836 -4.46 -17.33 -25.35
N LEU A 837 -5.20 -17.34 -26.46
CA LEU A 837 -6.58 -16.89 -26.54
C LEU A 837 -7.42 -17.91 -27.30
N GLN A 838 -8.34 -18.57 -26.59
CA GLN A 838 -9.23 -19.58 -27.15
C GLN A 838 -10.53 -18.95 -27.65
N ALA A 839 -11.07 -19.50 -28.74
CA ALA A 839 -12.36 -19.10 -29.27
C ALA A 839 -13.48 -19.37 -28.25
N LYS A 840 -14.49 -18.50 -28.24
CA LYS A 840 -15.68 -18.63 -27.40
C LYS A 840 -16.95 -18.71 -28.24
N MET A 841 -17.89 -19.52 -27.78
CA MET A 841 -19.18 -19.78 -28.41
C MET A 841 -20.28 -18.98 -27.72
N PHE A 842 -21.11 -18.32 -28.51
CA PHE A 842 -22.24 -17.53 -28.05
C PHE A 842 -23.55 -18.11 -28.54
N TYR A 843 -24.58 -18.07 -27.69
CA TYR A 843 -25.84 -18.78 -27.93
C TYR A 843 -27.05 -17.85 -27.85
N ILE A 844 -28.18 -18.32 -28.39
CA ILE A 844 -29.50 -17.75 -28.08
C ILE A 844 -30.47 -18.88 -27.71
N PHE A 845 -31.10 -18.77 -26.54
CA PHE A 845 -32.07 -19.74 -26.02
C PHE A 845 -33.52 -19.26 -26.27
N ARG A 846 -34.36 -20.04 -26.98
CA ARG A 846 -35.75 -19.65 -27.40
C ARG A 846 -36.68 -20.81 -27.82
N THR A 847 -38.01 -20.55 -27.93
CA THR A 847 -39.00 -21.35 -28.72
C THR A 847 -40.31 -20.56 -28.98
N PRO A 848 -41.13 -20.75 -30.06
CA PRO A 848 -40.92 -21.40 -31.38
C PRO A 848 -40.55 -20.41 -32.56
N ILE A 849 -40.27 -20.89 -33.79
CA ILE A 849 -39.71 -20.17 -34.98
C ILE A 849 -40.73 -19.26 -35.74
N PRO A 850 -40.35 -18.14 -36.43
CA PRO A 850 -39.06 -17.92 -37.14
C PRO A 850 -38.24 -16.62 -36.94
N HIS A 851 -36.94 -16.75 -37.30
CA HIS A 851 -35.90 -15.73 -37.58
C HIS A 851 -35.52 -14.74 -36.46
N SER A 852 -34.75 -15.19 -35.45
CA SER A 852 -33.99 -14.22 -34.62
C SER A 852 -32.90 -13.56 -35.47
N ARG A 853 -32.78 -12.24 -35.36
CA ARG A 853 -31.68 -11.49 -35.97
C ARG A 853 -30.44 -11.40 -35.08
N SER A 854 -30.47 -11.94 -33.85
CA SER A 854 -29.31 -11.92 -32.95
C SER A 854 -28.07 -12.61 -33.52
N PRO A 855 -28.14 -13.79 -34.18
CA PRO A 855 -26.95 -14.38 -34.82
C PRO A 855 -26.38 -13.51 -35.93
N ALA A 856 -27.22 -12.89 -36.76
CA ALA A 856 -26.77 -11.98 -37.81
C ALA A 856 -26.11 -10.74 -37.20
N LEU A 857 -26.77 -10.10 -36.23
CA LEU A 857 -26.28 -8.94 -35.51
C LEU A 857 -24.92 -9.21 -34.85
N HIS A 858 -24.82 -10.23 -34.00
CA HIS A 858 -23.60 -10.49 -33.24
C HIS A 858 -22.46 -11.01 -34.12
N ASN A 859 -22.72 -11.83 -35.15
CA ASN A 859 -21.65 -12.25 -36.08
C ASN A 859 -21.14 -11.08 -36.96
N THR A 860 -21.98 -10.08 -37.26
CA THR A 860 -21.51 -8.83 -37.90
C THR A 860 -20.74 -7.95 -36.94
N LEU A 861 -21.18 -7.88 -35.67
CA LEU A 861 -20.52 -7.05 -34.66
C LEU A 861 -19.21 -7.64 -34.14
N PHE A 862 -19.08 -8.97 -34.08
CA PHE A 862 -17.83 -9.63 -33.72
C PHE A 862 -16.79 -9.34 -34.80
N PRO A 863 -15.79 -8.47 -34.53
CA PRO A 863 -14.82 -8.10 -35.54
C PRO A 863 -13.93 -9.27 -35.96
N PHE A 864 -13.91 -10.34 -35.15
CA PHE A 864 -13.04 -11.50 -35.28
C PHE A 864 -13.85 -12.80 -35.16
N PRO A 865 -14.41 -13.30 -36.27
CA PRO A 865 -15.21 -14.53 -36.29
C PRO A 865 -14.46 -15.78 -35.83
N TRP A 866 -13.12 -15.78 -35.89
CA TRP A 866 -12.28 -16.85 -35.34
C TRP A 866 -12.18 -16.81 -33.81
N LEU A 867 -12.59 -15.72 -33.15
CA LEU A 867 -12.50 -15.55 -31.70
C LEU A 867 -13.83 -15.76 -30.99
N ALA A 868 -14.90 -15.29 -31.63
CA ALA A 868 -16.24 -15.28 -31.08
C ALA A 868 -17.18 -15.68 -32.19
N ILE A 869 -17.89 -16.79 -31.97
CA ILE A 869 -18.83 -17.33 -32.93
C ILE A 869 -20.20 -17.31 -32.27
N TYR A 870 -21.15 -16.61 -32.88
CA TYR A 870 -22.54 -16.69 -32.50
C TYR A 870 -23.20 -17.85 -33.24
N LEU A 871 -23.53 -18.91 -32.49
CA LEU A 871 -24.09 -20.12 -33.04
C LEU A 871 -25.58 -19.96 -33.39
N PRO A 872 -26.12 -20.83 -34.26
CA PRO A 872 -27.55 -20.87 -34.52
C PRO A 872 -28.38 -21.02 -33.23
N PRO A 873 -29.66 -20.59 -33.23
CA PRO A 873 -30.53 -20.69 -32.06
C PRO A 873 -30.63 -22.11 -31.50
N VAL A 874 -30.54 -22.22 -30.18
CA VAL A 874 -30.77 -23.48 -29.46
C VAL A 874 -32.21 -23.47 -28.98
N GLU A 875 -32.99 -24.42 -29.51
CA GLU A 875 -34.42 -24.51 -29.27
C GLU A 875 -34.73 -25.48 -28.14
N SER A 876 -35.49 -25.00 -27.15
CA SER A 876 -35.99 -25.83 -26.08
C SER A 876 -37.24 -25.22 -25.47
N THR A 877 -38.16 -26.05 -24.99
CA THR A 877 -39.28 -25.64 -24.12
C THR A 877 -38.88 -25.70 -22.65
N ASP A 878 -37.84 -26.45 -22.31
CA ASP A 878 -37.28 -26.58 -20.97
C ASP A 878 -35.89 -25.94 -20.90
N VAL A 879 -35.68 -25.00 -19.98
CA VAL A 879 -34.41 -24.29 -19.83
C VAL A 879 -33.30 -25.17 -19.27
N SER A 880 -33.65 -26.28 -18.60
CA SER A 880 -32.70 -27.19 -17.95
C SER A 880 -31.76 -27.87 -18.96
N THR A 881 -32.22 -28.07 -20.20
CA THR A 881 -31.42 -28.63 -21.31
C THR A 881 -30.25 -27.73 -21.72
N THR A 882 -30.24 -26.46 -21.30
CA THR A 882 -29.15 -25.52 -21.58
C THR A 882 -27.99 -25.64 -20.58
N GLN A 883 -28.14 -26.43 -19.50
CA GLN A 883 -27.17 -26.49 -18.42
C GLN A 883 -25.81 -27.04 -18.84
N GLU A 884 -25.79 -28.04 -19.75
CA GLU A 884 -24.52 -28.56 -20.31
C GLU A 884 -23.77 -27.48 -21.10
N ILE A 885 -24.50 -26.68 -21.88
CA ILE A 885 -23.94 -25.56 -22.66
C ILE A 885 -23.44 -24.46 -21.72
N LEU A 886 -24.20 -24.10 -20.70
CA LEU A 886 -23.79 -23.09 -19.71
C LEU A 886 -22.50 -23.48 -18.99
N ASN A 887 -22.30 -24.78 -18.74
CA ASN A 887 -21.15 -25.32 -18.03
C ASN A 887 -19.93 -25.59 -18.93
N SER A 888 -20.03 -25.46 -20.26
CA SER A 888 -18.90 -25.73 -21.15
C SER A 888 -17.78 -24.68 -21.02
N ASP A 889 -16.54 -25.12 -21.25
CA ASP A 889 -15.35 -24.26 -21.16
C ASP A 889 -15.30 -23.20 -22.27
N ASP A 890 -15.90 -23.49 -23.42
CA ASP A 890 -15.97 -22.60 -24.59
C ASP A 890 -17.14 -21.62 -24.55
N PHE A 891 -18.06 -21.72 -23.59
CA PHE A 891 -19.18 -20.79 -23.47
C PHE A 891 -18.70 -19.36 -23.15
N GLY A 892 -18.95 -18.44 -24.08
CA GLY A 892 -18.66 -17.00 -23.98
C GLY A 892 -19.82 -16.16 -23.46
N GLY A 893 -21.06 -16.63 -23.65
CA GLY A 893 -22.27 -15.91 -23.23
C GLY A 893 -23.51 -16.36 -24.01
N ALA A 894 -24.69 -15.98 -23.53
CA ALA A 894 -25.94 -16.29 -24.23
C ALA A 894 -26.97 -15.17 -24.13
N SER A 895 -27.69 -14.93 -25.23
CA SER A 895 -28.93 -14.18 -25.22
C SER A 895 -30.09 -15.09 -24.81
N VAL A 896 -31.00 -14.57 -24.00
CA VAL A 896 -32.17 -15.29 -23.52
C VAL A 896 -33.42 -14.54 -23.96
N THR A 897 -34.33 -15.25 -24.64
CA THR A 897 -35.61 -14.67 -25.05
C THR A 897 -36.77 -15.57 -24.61
N ILE A 898 -37.99 -15.20 -24.97
CA ILE A 898 -39.22 -15.91 -24.62
C ILE A 898 -39.07 -17.41 -24.99
N PRO A 899 -39.45 -18.35 -24.09
CA PRO A 899 -40.07 -18.15 -22.76
C PRO A 899 -39.09 -18.06 -21.57
N HIS A 900 -37.77 -18.08 -21.79
CA HIS A 900 -36.80 -18.40 -20.74
C HIS A 900 -36.29 -17.23 -19.89
N LYS A 901 -36.70 -15.98 -20.16
CA LYS A 901 -36.15 -14.80 -19.49
C LYS A 901 -36.29 -14.82 -17.96
N VAL A 902 -37.30 -15.50 -17.43
CA VAL A 902 -37.48 -15.70 -15.99
C VAL A 902 -36.96 -17.07 -15.55
N SER A 903 -37.22 -18.12 -16.32
CA SER A 903 -36.86 -19.49 -15.95
C SER A 903 -35.34 -19.75 -15.92
N ILE A 904 -34.53 -18.90 -16.57
CA ILE A 904 -33.06 -19.01 -16.54
C ILE A 904 -32.46 -18.60 -15.20
N ILE A 905 -33.12 -17.72 -14.44
CA ILE A 905 -32.58 -17.09 -13.21
C ILE A 905 -32.09 -18.13 -12.17
N PRO A 906 -32.81 -19.22 -11.88
CA PRO A 906 -32.37 -20.24 -10.92
C PRO A 906 -31.08 -20.98 -11.31
N LEU A 907 -30.69 -20.96 -12.59
CA LEU A 907 -29.46 -21.59 -13.08
C LEU A 907 -28.23 -20.68 -12.96
N LEU A 908 -28.41 -19.43 -12.51
CA LEU A 908 -27.35 -18.42 -12.45
C LEU A 908 -26.85 -18.25 -11.01
N SER A 909 -25.58 -17.87 -10.87
CA SER A 909 -24.96 -17.61 -9.56
C SER A 909 -25.46 -16.30 -8.93
N SER A 910 -25.72 -15.30 -9.77
CA SER A 910 -26.23 -13.98 -9.37
C SER A 910 -26.84 -13.24 -10.56
N ILE A 911 -27.64 -12.22 -10.29
CA ILE A 911 -28.17 -11.30 -11.31
C ILE A 911 -27.78 -9.86 -10.99
N SER A 912 -27.71 -9.01 -12.02
CA SER A 912 -27.41 -7.58 -11.87
C SER A 912 -28.55 -6.84 -11.15
N ALA A 913 -28.25 -5.68 -10.56
CA ALA A 913 -29.26 -4.85 -9.89
C ALA A 913 -30.39 -4.43 -10.85
N GLN A 914 -30.05 -4.11 -12.10
CA GLN A 914 -31.04 -3.80 -13.13
C GLN A 914 -31.89 -5.02 -13.50
N ALA A 915 -31.31 -6.22 -13.66
CA ALA A 915 -32.07 -7.43 -13.96
C ALA A 915 -32.98 -7.85 -12.79
N GLN A 916 -32.55 -7.59 -11.55
CA GLN A 916 -33.35 -7.81 -10.35
C GLN A 916 -34.57 -6.88 -10.31
N VAL A 917 -34.40 -5.59 -10.60
CA VAL A 917 -35.51 -4.62 -10.66
C VAL A 917 -36.48 -4.94 -11.80
N ILE A 918 -35.96 -5.33 -12.96
CA ILE A 918 -36.78 -5.70 -14.13
C ILE A 918 -37.47 -7.07 -13.94
N GLY A 919 -36.92 -7.94 -13.08
CA GLY A 919 -37.46 -9.28 -12.82
C GLY A 919 -37.23 -10.28 -13.96
N ALA A 920 -36.31 -10.00 -14.88
CA ALA A 920 -36.06 -10.83 -16.05
C ALA A 920 -34.60 -10.70 -16.53
N VAL A 921 -34.03 -11.79 -17.04
CA VAL A 921 -32.68 -11.87 -17.60
C VAL A 921 -32.77 -12.13 -19.11
N ASN A 922 -32.15 -11.27 -19.91
CA ASN A 922 -32.04 -11.48 -21.37
C ASN A 922 -30.61 -11.83 -21.80
N THR A 923 -29.65 -11.85 -20.87
CA THR A 923 -28.21 -11.99 -21.15
C THR A 923 -27.53 -12.76 -20.04
N VAL A 924 -26.77 -13.81 -20.39
CA VAL A 924 -25.98 -14.62 -19.44
C VAL A 924 -24.50 -14.47 -19.77
N ILE A 925 -23.69 -14.15 -18.76
CA ILE A 925 -22.28 -13.83 -18.93
C ILE A 925 -21.44 -14.68 -17.95
N PRO A 926 -20.39 -15.37 -18.41
CA PRO A 926 -19.42 -16.01 -17.54
C PRO A 926 -18.44 -14.97 -16.97
N VAL A 927 -18.32 -14.91 -15.64
CA VAL A 927 -17.39 -14.04 -14.92
C VAL A 927 -16.46 -14.90 -14.09
N ILE A 928 -15.14 -14.66 -14.19
CA ILE A 928 -14.16 -15.32 -13.33
C ILE A 928 -14.04 -14.51 -12.04
N ALA A 929 -14.36 -15.12 -10.90
CA ALA A 929 -14.20 -14.53 -9.58
C ALA A 929 -12.72 -14.43 -9.18
N GLU A 930 -12.41 -13.64 -8.15
CA GLU A 930 -11.03 -13.43 -7.67
C GLU A 930 -10.32 -14.73 -7.24
N ASP A 931 -11.08 -15.74 -6.83
CA ASP A 931 -10.60 -17.08 -6.46
C ASP A 931 -10.37 -18.00 -7.68
N GLY A 932 -10.60 -17.51 -8.89
CA GLY A 932 -10.47 -18.27 -10.13
C GLY A 932 -11.70 -19.10 -10.50
N THR A 933 -12.76 -19.11 -9.70
CA THR A 933 -13.99 -19.84 -10.01
C THR A 933 -14.84 -19.11 -11.06
N ARG A 934 -15.40 -19.87 -12.00
CA ARG A 934 -16.32 -19.32 -13.02
C ARG A 934 -17.73 -19.23 -12.42
N LYS A 935 -18.32 -18.03 -12.48
CA LYS A 935 -19.69 -17.74 -12.06
C LYS A 935 -20.51 -17.27 -13.26
N LEU A 936 -21.78 -17.65 -13.30
CA LEU A 936 -22.71 -17.20 -14.35
C LEU A 936 -23.54 -16.05 -13.80
N VAL A 937 -23.44 -14.89 -14.45
CA VAL A 937 -24.15 -13.67 -14.06
C VAL A 937 -25.24 -13.36 -15.09
N GLY A 938 -26.45 -13.14 -14.61
CA GLY A 938 -27.58 -12.71 -15.43
C GLY A 938 -27.72 -11.19 -15.49
N ASP A 939 -27.96 -10.67 -16.68
CA ASP A 939 -28.21 -9.25 -16.91
C ASP A 939 -29.40 -9.03 -17.86
N ASN A 940 -29.87 -7.79 -17.92
CA ASN A 940 -30.93 -7.36 -18.82
C ASN A 940 -30.49 -6.11 -19.59
N PHE A 941 -30.44 -6.21 -20.92
CA PHE A 941 -30.14 -5.10 -21.83
C PHE A 941 -31.32 -4.68 -22.71
N ASP A 942 -32.53 -5.24 -22.49
CA ASP A 942 -33.74 -4.79 -23.20
C ASP A 942 -33.96 -3.29 -22.94
N TRP A 943 -33.73 -2.83 -21.70
CA TRP A 943 -33.88 -1.43 -21.31
C TRP A 943 -32.89 -0.50 -22.02
N CYS A 944 -31.68 -0.95 -22.38
CA CYS A 944 -30.72 -0.15 -23.15
C CYS A 944 -31.24 0.12 -24.56
N GLY A 945 -31.82 -0.90 -25.20
CA GLY A 945 -32.47 -0.76 -26.50
C GLY A 945 -33.66 0.21 -26.43
N ILE A 946 -34.51 0.04 -25.41
CA ILE A 946 -35.66 0.91 -25.19
C ILE A 946 -35.24 2.35 -24.88
N GLN A 947 -34.17 2.57 -24.12
CA GLN A 947 -33.66 3.90 -23.80
C GLN A 947 -33.12 4.63 -25.04
N ASN A 948 -32.42 3.90 -25.93
CA ASN A 948 -31.83 4.48 -27.13
C ASN A 948 -32.88 4.83 -28.19
N SER A 949 -34.00 4.10 -28.28
CA SER A 949 -35.03 4.35 -29.28
C SER A 949 -35.61 5.78 -29.24
N PRO A 950 -36.09 6.31 -28.10
CA PRO A 950 -36.50 7.71 -27.99
C PRO A 950 -35.37 8.71 -28.29
N ARG A 951 -34.13 8.41 -27.86
CA ARG A 951 -32.96 9.27 -28.11
C ARG A 951 -32.65 9.42 -29.60
N ILE A 952 -32.77 8.35 -30.38
CA ILE A 952 -32.68 8.38 -31.86
C ILE A 952 -33.82 9.21 -32.47
N GLY A 953 -34.98 9.18 -31.83
CA GLY A 953 -36.09 10.08 -32.12
C GLY A 953 -35.78 11.56 -31.88
N GLY A 954 -34.70 11.90 -31.19
CA GLY A 954 -34.31 13.27 -30.85
C GLY A 954 -34.64 13.69 -29.41
N VAL A 955 -35.01 12.74 -28.55
CA VAL A 955 -35.25 13.00 -27.11
C VAL A 955 -33.91 13.12 -26.37
N THR A 956 -33.63 14.28 -25.80
CA THR A 956 -32.47 14.51 -24.91
C THR A 956 -32.84 14.28 -23.43
N GLU A 957 -31.83 14.25 -22.55
CA GLU A 957 -32.08 14.26 -21.10
C GLU A 957 -32.88 15.52 -20.72
N GLN A 958 -33.89 15.33 -19.87
CA GLN A 958 -34.86 16.38 -19.58
C GLN A 958 -34.26 17.32 -18.52
N GLU A 959 -34.05 18.59 -18.89
CA GLU A 959 -33.54 19.64 -17.98
C GLU A 959 -34.43 19.84 -16.74
N ASN A 960 -35.72 19.48 -16.83
CA ASN A 960 -36.67 19.56 -15.72
C ASN A 960 -37.42 18.21 -15.53
N PRO A 961 -36.81 17.25 -14.81
CA PRO A 961 -37.33 15.88 -14.65
C PRO A 961 -38.77 15.82 -14.14
N SER A 962 -39.14 16.73 -13.25
CA SER A 962 -40.45 16.79 -12.59
C SER A 962 -41.61 17.18 -13.50
N ALA A 963 -41.35 17.80 -14.66
CA ALA A 963 -42.39 18.27 -15.59
C ALA A 963 -42.59 17.35 -16.81
N ALA A 964 -41.62 16.47 -17.10
CA ALA A 964 -41.67 15.60 -18.27
C ALA A 964 -42.51 14.33 -18.01
N THR A 965 -43.47 14.06 -18.90
CA THR A 965 -44.34 12.88 -18.81
C THR A 965 -44.07 11.92 -19.98
N ALA A 966 -44.07 10.62 -19.71
CA ALA A 966 -43.99 9.56 -20.72
C ALA A 966 -45.23 8.64 -20.65
N LEU A 967 -45.55 7.99 -21.77
CA LEU A 967 -46.70 7.08 -21.89
C LEU A 967 -46.24 5.67 -22.29
N ILE A 968 -46.67 4.65 -21.56
CA ILE A 968 -46.50 3.25 -21.90
C ILE A 968 -47.84 2.70 -22.40
N ILE A 969 -47.82 2.06 -23.56
CA ILE A 969 -49.00 1.43 -24.18
C ILE A 969 -48.82 -0.09 -24.10
N GLY A 970 -49.67 -0.75 -23.30
CA GLY A 970 -49.64 -2.19 -23.05
C GLY A 970 -48.84 -2.60 -21.80
N THR A 971 -49.16 -3.79 -21.26
CA THR A 971 -48.53 -4.37 -20.06
C THR A 971 -47.85 -5.71 -20.37
N GLY A 972 -47.22 -5.85 -21.54
CA GLY A 972 -46.54 -7.09 -21.93
C GLY A 972 -45.29 -7.38 -21.08
N GLY A 973 -44.66 -8.55 -21.27
CA GLY A 973 -43.46 -8.96 -20.49
C GLY A 973 -42.24 -8.02 -20.63
N THR A 974 -42.24 -7.11 -21.61
CA THR A 974 -41.20 -6.08 -21.81
C THR A 974 -41.51 -4.75 -21.08
N SER A 975 -42.73 -4.57 -20.56
CA SER A 975 -43.17 -3.32 -19.91
C SER A 975 -42.33 -2.95 -18.69
N LEU A 976 -41.87 -3.93 -17.89
CA LEU A 976 -40.95 -3.71 -16.76
C LEU A 976 -39.62 -3.06 -17.21
N ALA A 977 -39.07 -3.50 -18.34
CA ALA A 977 -37.85 -2.91 -18.91
C ALA A 977 -38.10 -1.50 -19.46
N VAL A 978 -39.30 -1.22 -19.98
CA VAL A 978 -39.71 0.11 -20.45
C VAL A 978 -39.80 1.10 -19.28
N VAL A 979 -40.42 0.69 -18.17
CA VAL A 979 -40.50 1.50 -16.95
C VAL A 979 -39.09 1.87 -16.46
N TYR A 980 -38.20 0.88 -16.36
CA TYR A 980 -36.82 1.09 -15.95
C TYR A 980 -36.08 2.05 -16.89
N ALA A 981 -36.23 1.89 -18.20
CA ALA A 981 -35.61 2.76 -19.20
C ALA A 981 -36.08 4.22 -19.12
N LEU A 982 -37.39 4.44 -19.00
CA LEU A 982 -37.98 5.79 -18.91
C LEU A 982 -37.58 6.48 -17.59
N HIS A 983 -37.55 5.74 -16.48
CA HIS A 983 -37.04 6.26 -15.21
C HIS A 983 -35.57 6.69 -15.33
N LYS A 984 -34.73 5.90 -16.02
CA LYS A 984 -33.32 6.25 -16.29
C LYS A 984 -33.13 7.45 -17.22
N ILE A 985 -34.09 7.77 -18.10
CA ILE A 985 -34.07 9.01 -18.91
C ILE A 985 -34.41 10.25 -18.06
N GLY A 986 -35.00 10.07 -16.88
CA GLY A 986 -35.36 11.16 -15.96
C GLY A 986 -36.81 11.62 -16.05
N TYR A 987 -37.74 10.78 -16.52
CA TYR A 987 -39.15 11.12 -16.53
C TYR A 987 -39.74 11.12 -15.11
N GLY A 988 -40.26 12.27 -14.69
CA GLY A 988 -40.90 12.46 -13.39
C GLY A 988 -42.33 11.97 -13.30
N LYS A 989 -42.99 11.62 -14.43
CA LYS A 989 -44.29 10.93 -14.44
C LYS A 989 -44.37 9.94 -15.60
N ILE A 990 -44.82 8.71 -15.33
CA ILE A 990 -44.98 7.66 -16.35
C ILE A 990 -46.42 7.15 -16.30
N ASP A 991 -47.21 7.49 -17.31
CA ASP A 991 -48.59 7.02 -17.46
C ASP A 991 -48.59 5.65 -18.18
N VAL A 992 -49.34 4.67 -17.69
CA VAL A 992 -49.45 3.33 -18.31
C VAL A 992 -50.89 3.03 -18.66
N VAL A 993 -51.15 2.72 -19.93
CA VAL A 993 -52.50 2.41 -20.44
C VAL A 993 -52.54 0.98 -20.99
N ASN A 994 -53.58 0.23 -20.65
CA ASN A 994 -53.81 -1.12 -21.17
C ASN A 994 -55.31 -1.39 -21.39
N SER A 995 -55.64 -2.41 -22.21
CA SER A 995 -57.03 -2.85 -22.43
C SER A 995 -57.60 -3.70 -21.28
N THR A 996 -56.74 -4.30 -20.43
CA THR A 996 -57.15 -5.19 -19.33
C THR A 996 -56.63 -4.66 -17.98
N PRO A 997 -57.52 -4.29 -17.03
CA PRO A 997 -57.15 -3.70 -15.73
C PRO A 997 -56.33 -4.62 -14.80
N GLU A 998 -56.55 -5.94 -14.88
CA GLU A 998 -55.94 -6.93 -13.97
C GLU A 998 -54.41 -7.00 -14.12
N ASN A 999 -53.90 -6.84 -15.35
CA ASN A 999 -52.46 -6.87 -15.65
C ASN A 999 -51.72 -5.57 -15.26
N LEU A 1000 -52.45 -4.46 -15.08
CA LEU A 1000 -51.88 -3.18 -14.63
C LEU A 1000 -51.49 -3.22 -13.15
N LYS A 1001 -52.30 -3.87 -12.32
CA LYS A 1001 -52.08 -3.95 -10.87
C LYS A 1001 -50.76 -4.66 -10.52
N SER A 1002 -50.49 -5.80 -11.16
CA SER A 1002 -49.24 -6.53 -10.99
C SER A 1002 -48.01 -5.74 -11.45
N LEU A 1003 -48.13 -4.92 -12.50
CA LEU A 1003 -47.02 -4.10 -13.01
C LEU A 1003 -46.67 -2.96 -12.05
N VAL A 1004 -47.68 -2.30 -11.49
CA VAL A 1004 -47.49 -1.20 -10.51
C VAL A 1004 -46.97 -1.73 -9.17
N GLU A 1005 -47.46 -2.88 -8.71
CA GLU A 1005 -47.01 -3.51 -7.46
C GLU A 1005 -45.55 -3.98 -7.49
N SER A 1006 -45.03 -4.35 -8.67
CA SER A 1006 -43.63 -4.75 -8.86
C SER A 1006 -42.62 -3.59 -8.73
N PHE A 1007 -43.08 -2.34 -8.67
CA PHE A 1007 -42.24 -1.16 -8.46
C PHE A 1007 -42.59 -0.45 -7.14
N SER A 1008 -41.60 0.07 -6.41
CA SER A 1008 -41.83 0.79 -5.16
C SER A 1008 -42.68 2.06 -5.37
N LYS A 1009 -43.45 2.46 -4.34
CA LYS A 1009 -44.29 3.68 -4.30
C LYS A 1009 -43.56 4.99 -4.61
N GLU A 1010 -42.23 4.98 -4.71
CA GLU A 1010 -41.38 6.13 -5.03
C GLU A 1010 -41.29 6.44 -6.53
N ASN A 1011 -41.68 5.50 -7.41
CA ASN A 1011 -41.67 5.71 -8.85
C ASN A 1011 -43.03 6.26 -9.28
N ASN A 1012 -43.07 7.45 -9.85
CA ASN A 1012 -44.26 8.22 -10.27
C ASN A 1012 -45.04 7.57 -11.43
N LEU A 1013 -45.48 6.33 -11.24
CA LEU A 1013 -46.20 5.50 -12.19
C LEU A 1013 -47.70 5.63 -11.98
N VAL A 1014 -48.43 6.00 -13.02
CA VAL A 1014 -49.89 6.21 -12.95
C VAL A 1014 -50.57 5.20 -13.87
N ALA A 1015 -51.28 4.24 -13.26
CA ALA A 1015 -52.10 3.29 -13.99
C ALA A 1015 -53.39 3.94 -14.48
N ILE A 1016 -53.68 3.77 -15.76
CA ILE A 1016 -54.92 4.21 -16.39
C ILE A 1016 -55.68 2.95 -16.82
N ASN A 1017 -56.82 2.70 -16.17
CA ASN A 1017 -57.48 1.40 -16.17
C ASN A 1017 -58.19 1.07 -17.49
N SER A 1018 -58.38 2.06 -18.37
CA SER A 1018 -58.92 1.83 -19.71
C SER A 1018 -58.54 2.94 -20.69
N PHE A 1019 -58.57 2.64 -21.99
CA PHE A 1019 -58.45 3.66 -23.03
C PHE A 1019 -59.57 4.73 -22.97
N ALA A 1020 -60.75 4.39 -22.41
CA ALA A 1020 -61.84 5.33 -22.18
C ALA A 1020 -61.53 6.33 -21.05
N GLU A 1021 -60.89 5.89 -19.97
CA GLU A 1021 -60.40 6.74 -18.87
C GLU A 1021 -59.29 7.68 -19.37
N ALA A 1022 -58.33 7.15 -20.13
CA ALA A 1022 -57.26 7.94 -20.77
C ALA A 1022 -57.80 9.08 -21.66
N LYS A 1023 -58.94 8.87 -22.34
CA LYS A 1023 -59.58 9.86 -23.21
C LYS A 1023 -60.15 11.07 -22.45
N SER A 1024 -60.39 10.94 -21.14
CA SER A 1024 -60.93 11.96 -20.25
C SER A 1024 -59.86 12.72 -19.44
N MET A 1025 -58.60 12.24 -19.47
CA MET A 1025 -57.47 12.84 -18.76
C MET A 1025 -56.70 13.82 -19.67
N ASP A 1026 -56.11 14.88 -19.09
CA ASP A 1026 -55.23 15.83 -19.80
C ASP A 1026 -53.80 15.26 -19.91
N LEU A 1027 -53.65 14.19 -20.70
CA LEU A 1027 -52.35 13.55 -20.95
C LEU A 1027 -51.49 14.44 -21.86
N LYS A 1028 -50.22 14.66 -21.51
CA LYS A 1028 -49.26 15.41 -22.33
C LYS A 1028 -47.89 14.70 -22.43
N PRO A 1029 -47.83 13.40 -22.78
CA PRO A 1029 -46.56 12.73 -22.95
C PRO A 1029 -45.80 13.28 -24.17
N ILE A 1030 -44.51 13.52 -23.99
CA ILE A 1030 -43.59 13.87 -25.09
C ILE A 1030 -42.98 12.62 -25.74
N THR A 1031 -42.96 11.51 -25.00
CA THR A 1031 -42.48 10.19 -25.44
C THR A 1031 -43.52 9.12 -25.14
N ALA A 1032 -43.81 8.27 -26.12
CA ALA A 1032 -44.65 7.08 -25.98
C ALA A 1032 -43.88 5.81 -26.34
N VAL A 1033 -44.08 4.72 -25.59
CA VAL A 1033 -43.47 3.41 -25.87
C VAL A 1033 -44.56 2.35 -25.97
N SER A 1034 -44.67 1.69 -27.11
CA SER A 1034 -45.65 0.62 -27.37
C SER A 1034 -45.05 -0.76 -27.09
N THR A 1035 -45.74 -1.54 -26.28
CA THR A 1035 -45.41 -2.95 -25.97
C THR A 1035 -46.50 -3.93 -26.45
N VAL A 1036 -47.47 -3.43 -27.22
CA VAL A 1036 -48.61 -4.22 -27.70
C VAL A 1036 -48.13 -5.21 -28.78
N PRO A 1037 -48.55 -6.48 -28.72
CA PRO A 1037 -48.27 -7.44 -29.78
C PRO A 1037 -48.83 -6.96 -31.14
N ALA A 1038 -48.00 -7.00 -32.19
CA ALA A 1038 -48.37 -6.48 -33.50
C ALA A 1038 -49.31 -7.39 -34.32
N ASP A 1039 -49.63 -8.57 -33.79
CA ASP A 1039 -50.60 -9.54 -34.33
C ASP A 1039 -52.04 -9.29 -33.84
N LYS A 1040 -52.25 -8.32 -32.94
CA LYS A 1040 -53.57 -7.94 -32.43
C LYS A 1040 -54.04 -6.62 -33.07
N PRO A 1041 -55.34 -6.50 -33.44
CA PRO A 1041 -55.88 -5.25 -33.96
C PRO A 1041 -55.79 -4.13 -32.93
N VAL A 1042 -55.48 -2.92 -33.37
CA VAL A 1042 -55.40 -1.74 -32.51
C VAL A 1042 -56.79 -1.24 -32.14
N ASP A 1043 -57.06 -1.08 -30.85
CA ASP A 1043 -58.30 -0.52 -30.32
C ASP A 1043 -58.55 0.90 -30.86
N ASP A 1044 -59.75 1.18 -31.38
CA ASP A 1044 -60.13 2.49 -31.93
C ASP A 1044 -60.02 3.62 -30.87
N ALA A 1045 -60.15 3.28 -29.58
CA ALA A 1045 -59.93 4.23 -28.50
C ALA A 1045 -58.45 4.69 -28.40
N LEU A 1046 -57.48 3.83 -28.71
CA LEU A 1046 -56.06 4.17 -28.74
C LEU A 1046 -55.72 5.11 -29.91
N LYS A 1047 -56.35 4.91 -31.08
CA LYS A 1047 -56.22 5.81 -32.25
C LYS A 1047 -56.67 7.23 -31.90
N VAL A 1048 -57.77 7.36 -31.17
CA VAL A 1048 -58.29 8.65 -30.70
C VAL A 1048 -57.38 9.31 -29.65
N ILE A 1049 -56.74 8.53 -28.76
CA ILE A 1049 -55.77 9.06 -27.79
C ILE A 1049 -54.55 9.65 -28.50
N LEU A 1050 -53.96 8.92 -29.45
CA LEU A 1050 -52.79 9.39 -30.19
C LEU A 1050 -53.07 10.68 -30.99
N GLN A 1051 -54.29 10.84 -31.51
CA GLN A 1051 -54.77 12.02 -32.24
C GLN A 1051 -55.11 13.24 -31.36
N LYS A 1052 -55.59 13.04 -30.13
CA LYS A 1052 -56.01 14.13 -29.21
C LYS A 1052 -54.84 14.91 -28.58
N LEU A 1053 -53.65 14.33 -28.56
CA LEU A 1053 -52.51 14.91 -27.85
C LEU A 1053 -52.01 16.17 -28.58
N PRO A 1054 -51.93 17.35 -27.93
CA PRO A 1054 -51.69 18.63 -28.62
C PRO A 1054 -50.28 18.76 -29.23
N THR A 1055 -50.15 19.40 -30.39
CA THR A 1055 -48.88 19.74 -31.06
C THR A 1055 -48.46 21.18 -30.70
N ARG A 1056 -47.69 21.39 -29.63
CA ARG A 1056 -47.05 22.70 -29.37
C ARG A 1056 -45.66 22.55 -28.77
N GLY A 1057 -44.72 23.36 -29.29
CA GLY A 1057 -43.35 23.53 -28.79
C GLY A 1057 -42.30 22.75 -29.60
N ALA A 1058 -41.09 23.30 -29.73
CA ALA A 1058 -40.01 22.90 -30.66
C ALA A 1058 -39.44 21.47 -30.51
N SER A 1059 -39.97 20.64 -29.62
CA SER A 1059 -39.55 19.26 -29.39
C SER A 1059 -40.50 18.27 -30.06
N ALA A 1060 -40.02 17.54 -31.07
CA ALA A 1060 -40.80 16.52 -31.79
C ALA A 1060 -41.26 15.40 -30.83
N LYS A 1061 -42.53 15.01 -30.90
CA LYS A 1061 -43.06 13.85 -30.15
C LYS A 1061 -42.49 12.57 -30.70
N VAL A 1062 -42.09 11.63 -29.82
CA VAL A 1062 -41.49 10.37 -30.25
C VAL A 1062 -42.29 9.18 -29.78
N LEU A 1063 -42.65 8.29 -30.70
CA LEU A 1063 -43.21 6.98 -30.39
C LEU A 1063 -42.20 5.89 -30.72
N ALA A 1064 -41.77 5.14 -29.71
CA ALA A 1064 -40.92 3.96 -29.89
C ALA A 1064 -41.78 2.70 -29.88
N GLU A 1065 -41.80 1.97 -30.99
CA GLU A 1065 -42.42 0.64 -31.07
C GLU A 1065 -41.41 -0.42 -30.62
N ILE A 1066 -41.84 -1.43 -29.85
CA ILE A 1066 -40.98 -2.54 -29.44
C ILE A 1066 -41.20 -3.77 -30.31
N ALA A 1067 -42.40 -3.94 -30.86
CA ALA A 1067 -42.65 -4.98 -31.86
C ALA A 1067 -41.95 -4.65 -33.19
N TYR A 1068 -41.23 -5.62 -33.76
CA TYR A 1068 -40.47 -5.41 -35.01
C TYR A 1068 -41.00 -6.24 -36.19
N LYS A 1069 -42.08 -7.00 -35.99
CA LYS A 1069 -42.73 -7.81 -37.03
C LYS A 1069 -44.26 -7.66 -36.95
N PRO A 1070 -44.94 -7.16 -37.99
CA PRO A 1070 -44.38 -6.60 -39.24
C PRO A 1070 -43.51 -5.34 -38.99
N ARG A 1071 -42.69 -4.95 -39.98
CA ARG A 1071 -41.72 -3.83 -39.88
C ARG A 1071 -42.39 -2.49 -39.55
N VAL A 1072 -43.62 -2.31 -39.99
CA VAL A 1072 -44.48 -1.17 -39.68
C VAL A 1072 -45.76 -1.72 -39.06
N THR A 1073 -46.03 -1.37 -37.80
CA THR A 1073 -47.21 -1.82 -37.06
C THR A 1073 -48.40 -0.85 -37.28
N GLU A 1074 -49.61 -1.30 -36.95
CA GLU A 1074 -50.80 -0.43 -37.01
C GLU A 1074 -50.71 0.74 -36.00
N VAL A 1075 -50.02 0.56 -34.87
CA VAL A 1075 -49.73 1.62 -33.88
C VAL A 1075 -48.81 2.67 -34.49
N MET A 1076 -47.75 2.24 -35.19
CA MET A 1076 -46.84 3.14 -35.90
C MET A 1076 -47.57 3.98 -36.95
N ASN A 1077 -48.39 3.36 -37.80
CA ASN A 1077 -49.19 4.08 -38.82
C ASN A 1077 -50.14 5.09 -38.19
N SER A 1078 -50.78 4.72 -37.08
CA SER A 1078 -51.71 5.59 -36.36
C SER A 1078 -51.01 6.78 -35.71
N ALA A 1079 -49.80 6.58 -35.19
CA ALA A 1079 -48.99 7.63 -34.57
C ALA A 1079 -48.37 8.59 -35.60
N GLU A 1080 -47.87 8.05 -36.72
CA GLU A 1080 -47.35 8.86 -37.84
C GLU A 1080 -48.45 9.71 -38.46
N GLY A 1081 -49.66 9.15 -38.66
CA GLY A 1081 -50.85 9.90 -39.08
C GLY A 1081 -51.30 10.98 -38.09
N ALA A 1082 -50.85 10.91 -36.82
CA ALA A 1082 -51.09 11.91 -35.78
C ALA A 1082 -49.88 12.86 -35.56
N GLY A 1083 -48.86 12.83 -36.42
CA GLY A 1083 -47.72 13.74 -36.38
C GLY A 1083 -46.61 13.36 -35.37
N TRP A 1084 -46.57 12.10 -34.91
CA TRP A 1084 -45.48 11.59 -34.09
C TRP A 1084 -44.29 11.16 -34.95
N LYS A 1085 -43.07 11.40 -34.48
CA LYS A 1085 -41.87 10.76 -35.03
C LYS A 1085 -41.80 9.33 -34.52
N VAL A 1086 -41.91 8.37 -35.42
CA VAL A 1086 -41.97 6.95 -35.08
C VAL A 1086 -40.59 6.31 -35.19
N VAL A 1087 -40.22 5.53 -34.18
CA VAL A 1087 -38.98 4.75 -34.13
C VAL A 1087 -39.33 3.24 -34.13
N PRO A 1088 -38.92 2.47 -35.15
CA PRO A 1088 -39.30 1.07 -35.30
C PRO A 1088 -38.58 0.16 -34.29
N GLY A 1089 -39.19 -0.97 -33.95
CA GLY A 1089 -38.65 -1.92 -32.95
C GLY A 1089 -37.31 -2.58 -33.31
N LEU A 1090 -36.87 -2.50 -34.56
CA LEU A 1090 -35.52 -2.93 -34.95
C LEU A 1090 -34.43 -2.09 -34.26
N GLU A 1091 -34.71 -0.83 -33.90
CA GLU A 1091 -33.76 0.01 -33.14
C GLU A 1091 -33.57 -0.49 -31.71
N ALA A 1092 -34.67 -0.93 -31.05
CA ALA A 1092 -34.58 -1.53 -29.74
C ALA A 1092 -33.77 -2.84 -29.78
N LEU A 1093 -33.93 -3.62 -30.86
CA LEU A 1093 -33.16 -4.85 -31.09
C LEU A 1093 -31.65 -4.58 -31.33
N ALA A 1094 -31.32 -3.54 -32.10
CA ALA A 1094 -29.93 -3.11 -32.30
C ALA A 1094 -29.31 -2.61 -30.98
N GLY A 1095 -30.03 -1.76 -30.24
CA GLY A 1095 -29.56 -1.20 -28.97
C GLY A 1095 -29.37 -2.24 -27.85
N GLN A 1096 -30.27 -3.22 -27.72
CA GLN A 1096 -30.05 -4.33 -26.78
C GLN A 1096 -28.82 -5.16 -27.19
N GLY A 1097 -28.64 -5.40 -28.49
CA GLY A 1097 -27.53 -6.21 -28.99
C GLY A 1097 -26.19 -5.52 -28.81
N VAL A 1098 -26.13 -4.19 -28.95
CA VAL A 1098 -24.96 -3.38 -28.58
C VAL A 1098 -24.67 -3.50 -27.08
N GLY A 1099 -25.70 -3.47 -26.22
CA GLY A 1099 -25.56 -3.69 -24.78
C GLY A 1099 -24.98 -5.07 -24.45
N GLN A 1100 -25.50 -6.12 -25.11
CA GLN A 1100 -25.00 -7.49 -25.00
C GLN A 1100 -23.57 -7.64 -25.50
N PHE A 1101 -23.25 -7.06 -26.66
CA PHE A 1101 -21.90 -7.11 -27.22
C PHE A 1101 -20.86 -6.50 -26.27
N LYS A 1102 -21.20 -5.37 -25.62
CA LYS A 1102 -20.33 -4.70 -24.65
C LYS A 1102 -19.92 -5.58 -23.50
N VAL A 1103 -20.71 -6.61 -23.15
CA VAL A 1103 -20.39 -7.56 -22.06
C VAL A 1103 -19.93 -8.93 -22.56
N PHE A 1104 -20.34 -9.34 -23.76
CA PHE A 1104 -19.95 -10.62 -24.38
C PHE A 1104 -18.52 -10.62 -24.89
N PHE A 1105 -18.13 -9.56 -25.61
CA PHE A 1105 -16.86 -9.55 -26.32
C PHE A 1105 -15.77 -8.77 -25.59
N THR A 1106 -16.14 -7.76 -24.77
CA THR A 1106 -15.14 -6.79 -24.27
C THR A 1106 -15.39 -6.31 -22.85
N GLY A 1107 -14.33 -5.80 -22.20
CA GLY A 1107 -14.41 -5.02 -20.97
C GLY A 1107 -14.45 -3.50 -21.25
N GLY A 1108 -15.07 -3.05 -22.36
CA GLY A 1108 -15.24 -1.61 -22.63
C GLY A 1108 -15.14 -1.10 -24.07
N ILE A 1109 -15.08 -1.96 -25.11
CA ILE A 1109 -15.15 -1.50 -26.51
C ILE A 1109 -16.61 -1.30 -26.88
N VAL A 1110 -16.94 -0.11 -27.38
CA VAL A 1110 -18.29 0.22 -27.86
C VAL A 1110 -18.31 0.00 -29.38
N PRO A 1111 -19.16 -0.92 -29.90
CA PRO A 1111 -19.30 -1.09 -31.34
C PRO A 1111 -19.98 0.15 -31.95
N ASP A 1112 -19.70 0.42 -33.22
CA ASP A 1112 -20.41 1.45 -33.97
C ASP A 1112 -21.90 1.09 -34.05
N TYR A 1113 -22.76 1.99 -33.54
CA TYR A 1113 -24.20 1.76 -33.51
C TYR A 1113 -24.80 1.72 -34.93
N GLY A 1114 -24.25 2.46 -35.89
CA GLY A 1114 -24.66 2.43 -37.29
C GLY A 1114 -24.42 1.05 -37.92
N VAL A 1115 -23.30 0.40 -37.60
CA VAL A 1115 -23.01 -0.99 -38.04
C VAL A 1115 -24.00 -1.97 -37.39
N ALA A 1116 -24.24 -1.84 -36.08
CA ALA A 1116 -25.23 -2.67 -35.38
C ALA A 1116 -26.62 -2.53 -36.02
N ARG A 1117 -27.03 -1.29 -36.29
CA ARG A 1117 -28.31 -0.95 -36.92
C ARG A 1117 -28.44 -1.55 -38.32
N ALA A 1118 -27.39 -1.48 -39.14
CA ALA A 1118 -27.39 -2.05 -40.49
C ALA A 1118 -27.44 -3.59 -40.50
N ALA A 1119 -26.95 -4.25 -39.46
CA ALA A 1119 -26.91 -5.71 -39.36
C ALA A 1119 -28.28 -6.37 -39.05
N VAL A 1120 -29.24 -5.62 -38.51
CA VAL A 1120 -30.55 -6.17 -38.07
C VAL A 1120 -31.55 -6.40 -39.23
N PRO A 1121 -31.72 -5.48 -40.22
CA PRO A 1121 -32.69 -5.64 -41.31
C PRO A 1121 -32.38 -6.81 -42.25
N GLY A 1122 -31.10 -7.12 -42.47
CA GLY A 1122 -30.64 -8.18 -43.37
C GLY A 1122 -30.94 -7.89 -44.85
N GLU A 1123 -30.40 -6.79 -45.36
CA GLU A 1123 -30.14 -6.62 -46.81
C GLU A 1123 -28.73 -7.12 -47.16
#